data_AF-A0A3C1Q931-F1
#
_entry.id   AF-A0A3C1Q931-F1
#
_cell.length_a   1.000
_cell.length_b   1.000
_cell.length_c   1.000
_cell.angle_alpha   90.00
_cell.angle_beta   90.00
_cell.angle_gamma   90.00
#
_symmetry.space_group_name_H-M   'P 1'
#
loop_
_entity.id
_entity.type
_entity.pdbx_description
1 polymer ?
#
loop_
_entity_poly.entity_id
_entity_poly.type
_entity_poly.pdbx_seq_one_letter_code
_entity_poly.pdbx_strand_id
1 'polypeptide(L)'
;MPTTWMCGSATTVEQKTCRSEPSTFRTEGNCLTYAEVPYIMGKSRKARAVVVALLLLSSAFAMHPGVAEADTAAPIEITNEFIKITVNPGPMEAGRFGVETTGGDPRNPADDNLPLIYGRPMPWTSYTTIRIDGSDWVFGGRTTRRAGRSGMYGVPTSLPEVRDGKAVCSYMVGDILVTQELSFVKSPSTRYLDTARIHYKVENVGSMTRNVGLRLMIDTMLGANDGAPLRAGERAIVSDTMLSGGEIPDYWQAFDSMVEPSVTAQGTMAGGELTPPGQIAFSDWGSFADNLWDVDLVPGREFVRSKESDLDSAVAMYWMPALLAPGQVRHYVTYYGLGGITLAPGKLALGMTAPAEVGLSADGVGSFLAVAYINNTGEGPAHDVTATLSLPVGFKLAGGQGDTRTVGDLEPGETAQVAWQVVAGWGGVGGGDLRVDVTATNADPNQVSRRVEVLAPPRLLARISHLEALEVRDEKIYPWPVRLTVRVENTGGSPAHWSRVQLDTVAGFEIVGGAVTELLIGTLEPNRPQDFSWILGGHPEAGTHTILVSASAEDAPPSRASASIQVPNIRPRVWARPSKSRVMPGDIFSVDVMITNVPDLKSARFDLRYDDGLVDLAMVSRGALFAAEGVLMPWNEGDLQSVPGRVSGTWGALESPDHAWGSAATFYFKAKKMGDALFSVENLVLTNVSGSLISLGSVPAPCTVQITRQ
;
A
#
# COMPACT_ATOMS: atom_id res chain seq x y z
N MET A 1 -4.39 -22.67 -35.65
CA MET A 1 -5.42 -23.71 -35.80
C MET A 1 -5.96 -24.02 -34.40
N PRO A 2 -7.21 -23.69 -34.09
CA PRO A 2 -7.77 -23.81 -32.74
C PRO A 2 -8.63 -25.07 -32.60
N THR A 3 -8.59 -25.71 -31.43
CA THR A 3 -9.42 -26.86 -31.07
C THR A 3 -10.54 -26.42 -30.13
N THR A 4 -11.73 -26.32 -30.74
CA THR A 4 -13.08 -26.67 -30.27
C THR A 4 -13.35 -26.92 -28.78
N TRP A 5 -14.29 -26.15 -28.24
CA TRP A 5 -15.18 -26.53 -27.14
C TRP A 5 -16.60 -26.73 -27.69
N MET A 6 -17.21 -27.88 -27.38
CA MET A 6 -18.61 -28.19 -27.71
C MET A 6 -19.56 -27.70 -26.63
N CYS A 7 -20.69 -27.18 -27.10
CA CYS A 7 -21.89 -26.80 -26.37
C CYS A 7 -22.76 -28.05 -26.11
N GLY A 8 -23.34 -28.16 -24.91
CA GLY A 8 -24.33 -29.17 -24.54
C GLY A 8 -25.54 -28.49 -23.92
N SER A 9 -26.65 -28.49 -24.68
CA SER A 9 -27.91 -27.82 -24.42
C SER A 9 -28.82 -28.53 -23.41
N ALA A 10 -29.64 -27.70 -22.77
CA ALA A 10 -30.55 -27.98 -21.67
C ALA A 10 -31.71 -28.94 -21.96
N THR A 11 -32.12 -29.59 -20.87
CA THR A 11 -33.18 -30.58 -20.69
C THR A 11 -34.59 -29.97 -20.64
N THR A 12 -35.54 -30.81 -21.03
CA THR A 12 -36.95 -30.55 -21.26
C THR A 12 -37.80 -30.47 -19.98
N VAL A 13 -38.85 -29.68 -20.12
CA VAL A 13 -39.98 -29.33 -19.24
C VAL A 13 -40.70 -30.54 -18.61
N GLU A 14 -40.99 -30.47 -17.30
CA GLU A 14 -42.10 -31.20 -16.67
C GLU A 14 -43.00 -30.21 -15.90
N GLN A 15 -44.23 -30.06 -16.36
CA GLN A 15 -45.32 -29.30 -15.73
C GLN A 15 -46.05 -30.18 -14.71
N LYS A 16 -46.22 -29.70 -13.47
CA LYS A 16 -47.27 -30.20 -12.56
C LYS A 16 -48.25 -29.09 -12.21
N THR A 17 -49.51 -29.42 -12.47
CA THR A 17 -50.73 -28.64 -12.36
C THR A 17 -51.31 -28.69 -10.94
N CYS A 18 -51.77 -27.53 -10.43
CA CYS A 18 -52.64 -27.43 -9.27
C CYS A 18 -54.12 -27.37 -9.70
N ARG A 19 -54.99 -28.16 -9.06
CA ARG A 19 -56.45 -28.01 -9.07
C ARG A 19 -57.07 -28.38 -7.71
N SER A 20 -57.64 -27.36 -7.05
CA SER A 20 -58.97 -27.24 -6.42
C SER A 20 -59.69 -28.41 -5.67
N GLU A 21 -59.94 -28.15 -4.36
CA GLU A 21 -61.22 -28.21 -3.58
C GLU A 21 -61.92 -29.56 -3.18
N PRO A 22 -62.88 -29.59 -2.20
CA PRO A 22 -62.94 -28.98 -0.85
C PRO A 22 -63.64 -29.90 0.23
N SER A 23 -64.04 -29.31 1.39
CA SER A 23 -64.93 -29.77 2.51
C SER A 23 -64.20 -30.20 3.80
N THR A 24 -64.57 -29.84 5.04
CA THR A 24 -65.66 -29.07 5.68
C THR A 24 -65.26 -28.88 7.16
N PHE A 25 -65.51 -27.72 7.78
CA PHE A 25 -66.14 -27.58 9.11
C PHE A 25 -66.32 -26.07 9.46
N ARG A 26 -67.58 -25.69 9.65
CA ARG A 26 -68.14 -24.45 10.25
C ARG A 26 -67.92 -24.46 11.78
N THR A 27 -68.07 -23.43 12.61
CA THR A 27 -68.37 -21.97 12.66
C THR A 27 -68.00 -21.58 14.12
N GLU A 28 -67.77 -20.34 14.58
CA GLU A 28 -68.56 -19.11 14.49
C GLU A 28 -67.85 -18.01 15.33
N GLY A 29 -68.03 -16.73 14.98
CA GLY A 29 -68.07 -15.65 15.99
C GLY A 29 -67.03 -14.53 15.95
N ASN A 30 -67.03 -13.69 14.90
CA ASN A 30 -66.53 -12.31 14.95
C ASN A 30 -67.59 -11.38 15.57
N CYS A 31 -67.20 -10.35 16.34
CA CYS A 31 -67.73 -8.98 16.16
C CYS A 31 -66.98 -7.93 17.00
N LEU A 32 -66.40 -6.96 16.30
CA LEU A 32 -66.03 -5.62 16.77
C LEU A 32 -67.25 -4.70 16.66
N THR A 33 -67.47 -3.80 17.61
CA THR A 33 -68.08 -2.48 17.35
C THR A 33 -67.69 -1.45 18.43
N TYR A 34 -67.40 -0.25 17.97
CA TYR A 34 -67.20 0.99 18.74
C TYR A 34 -68.45 1.89 18.64
N ALA A 35 -68.57 2.74 19.67
CA ALA A 35 -69.25 4.04 19.73
C ALA A 35 -70.73 4.09 20.11
N GLU A 36 -71.01 4.85 21.18
CA GLU A 36 -72.08 5.85 21.24
C GLU A 36 -71.76 6.91 22.33
N VAL A 37 -72.06 8.17 22.00
CA VAL A 37 -71.99 9.38 22.85
C VAL A 37 -73.42 9.87 23.08
N PRO A 38 -73.72 10.58 24.18
CA PRO A 38 -74.57 11.76 24.01
C PRO A 38 -74.07 13.03 24.70
N TYR A 39 -74.45 14.12 24.05
CA TYR A 39 -74.21 15.56 24.26
C TYR A 39 -75.30 16.17 25.18
N ILE A 40 -75.05 17.34 25.81
CA ILE A 40 -75.98 18.52 25.87
C ILE A 40 -75.41 19.71 26.71
N MET A 41 -75.33 20.86 26.02
CA MET A 41 -75.53 22.29 26.39
C MET A 41 -74.91 22.87 27.68
N GLY A 42 -74.33 24.08 27.73
CA GLY A 42 -74.24 25.22 26.81
C GLY A 42 -74.31 26.54 27.60
N LYS A 43 -73.53 27.57 27.21
CA LYS A 43 -73.96 29.00 27.06
C LYS A 43 -72.77 29.95 26.82
N SER A 44 -73.06 30.91 25.93
CA SER A 44 -72.19 31.86 25.25
C SER A 44 -72.15 33.27 25.89
N ARG A 45 -71.07 34.04 25.70
CA ARG A 45 -70.99 35.34 24.94
C ARG A 45 -69.85 36.26 25.41
N LYS A 46 -69.01 36.67 24.42
CA LYS A 46 -68.52 38.05 24.08
C LYS A 46 -67.84 38.90 25.18
N ALA A 47 -66.83 39.75 24.97
CA ALA A 47 -65.89 40.08 23.89
C ALA A 47 -64.98 41.22 24.43
N ARG A 48 -63.70 41.25 24.00
CA ARG A 48 -62.79 42.42 23.85
C ARG A 48 -62.45 43.31 25.06
N ALA A 49 -61.17 43.29 25.48
CA ALA A 49 -60.20 44.37 25.22
C ALA A 49 -58.97 44.19 26.13
N VAL A 50 -57.78 43.97 25.55
CA VAL A 50 -56.52 44.74 25.73
C VAL A 50 -55.50 44.10 24.77
N VAL A 51 -55.38 44.72 23.59
CA VAL A 51 -54.20 44.66 22.72
C VAL A 51 -53.33 45.87 23.10
N VAL A 52 -52.01 45.79 22.86
CA VAL A 52 -50.97 46.85 22.86
C VAL A 52 -49.74 46.60 23.78
N ALA A 53 -49.39 45.35 24.10
CA ALA A 53 -48.05 45.08 24.70
C ALA A 53 -47.31 43.82 24.21
N LEU A 54 -47.76 43.17 23.11
CA LEU A 54 -47.19 41.89 22.64
C LEU A 54 -46.97 41.82 21.11
N LEU A 55 -46.67 42.96 20.47
CA LEU A 55 -46.49 43.04 19.01
C LEU A 55 -45.19 43.74 18.57
N LEU A 56 -44.13 43.70 19.40
CA LEU A 56 -42.79 44.18 19.02
C LEU A 56 -41.66 43.30 19.57
N LEU A 57 -41.71 41.99 19.31
CA LEU A 57 -40.55 41.08 19.41
C LEU A 57 -40.71 39.79 18.56
N SER A 58 -41.43 39.89 17.44
CA SER A 58 -41.59 38.82 16.46
C SER A 58 -40.83 39.15 15.16
N SER A 59 -39.50 39.18 15.22
CA SER A 59 -38.63 39.20 14.03
C SER A 59 -37.15 38.99 14.39
N ALA A 60 -36.84 37.89 15.09
CA ALA A 60 -35.49 37.31 15.12
C ALA A 60 -35.53 35.91 15.78
N PHE A 61 -35.98 34.88 15.07
CA PHE A 61 -35.54 33.48 15.27
C PHE A 61 -36.08 32.63 14.11
N ALA A 62 -35.54 32.88 12.91
CA ALA A 62 -35.57 31.95 11.81
C ALA A 62 -34.13 31.83 11.32
N MET A 63 -33.42 30.84 11.85
CA MET A 63 -32.26 30.13 11.30
C MET A 63 -31.58 29.37 12.44
N HIS A 64 -32.04 28.14 12.68
CA HIS A 64 -31.17 27.05 13.12
C HIS A 64 -31.36 25.95 12.09
N PRO A 65 -30.37 25.70 11.20
CA PRO A 65 -30.35 24.46 10.44
C PRO A 65 -29.84 23.35 11.35
N GLY A 66 -30.46 22.17 11.24
CA GLY A 66 -29.86 20.91 11.64
C GLY A 66 -30.00 20.52 13.11
N VAL A 67 -31.15 19.94 13.46
CA VAL A 67 -31.09 18.75 14.32
C VAL A 67 -30.31 17.72 13.50
N ALA A 68 -29.10 17.37 13.94
CA ALA A 68 -28.28 16.37 13.28
C ALA A 68 -29.07 15.05 13.21
N GLU A 69 -29.32 14.57 11.99
CA GLU A 69 -29.73 13.18 11.75
C GLU A 69 -28.78 12.26 12.52
N ALA A 70 -29.35 11.28 13.22
CA ALA A 70 -28.57 10.12 13.62
C ALA A 70 -28.01 9.51 12.33
N ASP A 71 -26.69 9.40 12.23
CA ASP A 71 -26.03 8.88 11.04
C ASP A 71 -26.48 7.43 10.82
N THR A 72 -27.20 7.22 9.71
CA THR A 72 -27.80 5.94 9.30
C THR A 72 -27.07 5.35 8.11
N ALA A 73 -25.80 5.74 7.91
CA ALA A 73 -24.97 5.13 6.90
C ALA A 73 -24.84 3.61 7.14
N ALA A 74 -25.13 2.83 6.10
CA ALA A 74 -24.88 1.39 6.10
C ALA A 74 -23.38 1.13 6.32
N PRO A 75 -23.02 0.02 6.98
CA PRO A 75 -21.61 -0.28 7.17
C PRO A 75 -20.90 -0.48 5.83
N ILE A 76 -19.60 -0.15 5.80
CA ILE A 76 -18.75 -0.46 4.65
C ILE A 76 -18.41 -1.94 4.73
N GLU A 77 -18.59 -2.67 3.63
CA GLU A 77 -18.36 -4.11 3.59
C GLU A 77 -17.50 -4.50 2.39
N ILE A 78 -16.55 -5.40 2.63
CA ILE A 78 -15.91 -6.21 1.58
C ILE A 78 -16.17 -7.68 1.92
N THR A 79 -16.49 -8.49 0.91
CA THR A 79 -16.95 -9.89 1.06
C THR A 79 -16.27 -10.78 0.02
N ASN A 80 -15.96 -12.01 0.40
CA ASN A 80 -15.72 -13.13 -0.52
C ASN A 80 -16.53 -14.37 -0.07
N GLU A 81 -16.25 -15.52 -0.68
CA GLU A 81 -16.95 -16.78 -0.38
C GLU A 81 -16.66 -17.35 1.02
N PHE A 82 -15.61 -16.90 1.71
CA PHE A 82 -15.18 -17.43 3.01
C PHE A 82 -15.51 -16.49 4.17
N ILE A 83 -15.19 -15.20 4.04
CA ILE A 83 -15.34 -14.19 5.09
C ILE A 83 -15.84 -12.84 4.57
N LYS A 84 -16.34 -12.03 5.50
CA LYS A 84 -16.71 -10.63 5.31
C LYS A 84 -16.01 -9.75 6.34
N ILE A 85 -15.48 -8.62 5.87
CA ILE A 85 -14.93 -7.56 6.70
C ILE A 85 -15.90 -6.38 6.67
N THR A 86 -16.37 -5.96 7.83
CA THR A 86 -17.30 -4.85 8.00
C THR A 86 -16.57 -3.71 8.70
N VAL A 87 -16.76 -2.47 8.24
CA VAL A 87 -16.15 -1.26 8.81
C VAL A 87 -17.22 -0.22 9.09
N ASN A 88 -17.14 0.39 10.27
CA ASN A 88 -18.03 1.45 10.68
C ASN A 88 -17.72 2.73 9.86
N PRO A 89 -18.71 3.34 9.17
CA PRO A 89 -18.49 4.48 8.28
C PRO A 89 -18.32 5.81 9.03
N GLY A 90 -18.73 5.89 10.30
CA GLY A 90 -18.67 7.11 11.09
C GLY A 90 -19.97 7.93 11.12
N PRO A 91 -19.89 9.18 11.64
CA PRO A 91 -18.71 9.85 12.16
C PRO A 91 -18.27 9.34 13.54
N MET A 92 -19.18 8.70 14.29
CA MET A 92 -18.84 8.04 15.54
C MET A 92 -18.27 6.65 15.21
N GLU A 93 -17.18 6.25 15.87
CA GLU A 93 -16.58 4.91 15.74
C GLU A 93 -16.07 4.56 14.34
N ALA A 94 -15.96 5.55 13.44
CA ALA A 94 -15.50 5.38 12.07
C ALA A 94 -14.16 4.63 12.01
N GLY A 95 -14.01 3.67 11.10
CA GLY A 95 -12.77 2.90 10.93
C GLY A 95 -12.59 1.74 11.93
N ARG A 96 -13.50 1.55 12.89
CA ARG A 96 -13.59 0.28 13.64
C ARG A 96 -14.13 -0.82 12.73
N PHE A 97 -13.62 -2.03 12.89
CA PHE A 97 -13.94 -3.13 11.99
C PHE A 97 -14.30 -4.42 12.73
N GLY A 98 -14.98 -5.32 12.02
CA GLY A 98 -15.31 -6.68 12.44
C GLY A 98 -15.07 -7.67 11.31
N VAL A 99 -14.93 -8.96 11.65
CA VAL A 99 -14.71 -10.06 10.68
C VAL A 99 -15.68 -11.19 11.00
N GLU A 100 -16.53 -11.59 10.05
CA GLU A 100 -17.36 -12.82 10.13
C GLU A 100 -17.00 -13.77 9.00
N THR A 101 -17.36 -15.04 9.16
CA THR A 101 -17.46 -15.95 8.03
C THR A 101 -18.69 -15.63 7.18
N THR A 102 -18.59 -15.95 5.89
CA THR A 102 -19.73 -16.04 4.97
C THR A 102 -20.05 -17.51 4.75
N GLY A 103 -19.36 -18.17 3.82
CA GLY A 103 -19.41 -19.63 3.61
C GLY A 103 -18.28 -20.40 4.29
N GLY A 104 -17.50 -19.74 5.17
CA GLY A 104 -16.63 -20.41 6.13
C GLY A 104 -15.57 -21.35 5.54
N ASP A 105 -15.14 -22.39 6.27
CA ASP A 105 -14.32 -23.46 5.68
C ASP A 105 -15.24 -24.36 4.83
N PRO A 106 -14.98 -24.56 3.52
CA PRO A 106 -15.81 -25.41 2.67
C PRO A 106 -15.98 -26.86 3.15
N ARG A 107 -15.14 -27.32 4.08
CA ARG A 107 -15.19 -28.66 4.68
C ARG A 107 -16.01 -28.70 5.97
N ASN A 108 -16.41 -27.54 6.49
CA ASN A 108 -17.11 -27.40 7.77
C ASN A 108 -18.28 -26.41 7.66
N PRO A 109 -19.46 -26.84 7.17
CA PRO A 109 -20.62 -25.97 7.07
C PRO A 109 -21.13 -25.40 8.42
N ALA A 110 -20.60 -25.87 9.56
CA ALA A 110 -20.98 -25.37 10.86
C ALA A 110 -20.40 -23.98 11.18
N ASP A 111 -19.38 -23.52 10.43
CA ASP A 111 -18.82 -22.18 10.59
C ASP A 111 -19.41 -21.13 9.64
N ASP A 112 -20.47 -21.44 8.88
CA ASP A 112 -21.14 -20.48 8.00
C ASP A 112 -21.80 -19.32 8.77
N ASN A 113 -21.59 -18.09 8.31
CA ASN A 113 -22.24 -16.87 8.84
C ASN A 113 -22.07 -16.63 10.34
N LEU A 114 -20.92 -16.98 10.90
CA LEU A 114 -20.58 -16.81 12.31
C LEU A 114 -19.65 -15.62 12.53
N PRO A 115 -19.81 -14.89 13.66
CA PRO A 115 -18.85 -13.88 14.06
C PRO A 115 -17.50 -14.50 14.40
N LEU A 116 -16.43 -13.77 14.08
CA LEU A 116 -15.08 -13.95 14.65
C LEU A 116 -14.68 -12.75 15.55
N ILE A 117 -15.37 -11.62 15.40
CA ILE A 117 -15.24 -10.40 16.22
C ILE A 117 -16.64 -9.97 16.67
N TYR A 118 -16.76 -9.51 17.91
CA TYR A 118 -17.99 -8.97 18.47
C TYR A 118 -18.40 -7.61 17.83
N GLY A 119 -19.65 -7.21 18.01
CA GLY A 119 -20.08 -5.82 17.75
C GLY A 119 -20.73 -5.59 16.39
N ARG A 120 -21.34 -6.62 15.79
CA ARG A 120 -22.13 -6.51 14.55
C ARG A 120 -23.48 -5.81 14.75
N PRO A 121 -24.12 -5.30 13.69
CA PRO A 121 -23.58 -5.13 12.33
C PRO A 121 -22.71 -3.88 12.18
N MET A 122 -22.61 -3.05 13.22
CA MET A 122 -21.87 -1.79 13.20
C MET A 122 -20.70 -1.87 14.18
N PRO A 123 -19.48 -2.24 13.72
CA PRO A 123 -18.35 -2.51 14.59
C PRO A 123 -18.03 -1.35 15.52
N TRP A 124 -17.87 -1.65 16.80
CA TRP A 124 -17.57 -0.64 17.81
C TRP A 124 -16.68 -1.13 18.95
N THR A 125 -16.45 -2.43 19.11
CA THR A 125 -15.74 -2.93 20.29
C THR A 125 -14.23 -3.04 20.11
N SER A 126 -13.77 -3.58 18.98
CA SER A 126 -12.36 -3.59 18.59
C SER A 126 -11.89 -2.20 18.18
N TYR A 127 -10.71 -1.77 18.63
CA TYR A 127 -10.14 -0.46 18.26
C TYR A 127 -8.61 -0.45 18.33
N THR A 128 -8.03 0.55 17.67
CA THR A 128 -6.58 0.75 17.59
C THR A 128 -6.18 2.01 18.31
N THR A 129 -5.06 1.94 19.05
CA THR A 129 -4.46 3.08 19.73
C THR A 129 -3.09 3.37 19.14
N ILE A 130 -2.80 4.65 18.91
CA ILE A 130 -1.51 5.17 18.46
C ILE A 130 -0.92 5.98 19.61
N ARG A 131 0.23 5.55 20.11
CA ARG A 131 0.96 6.24 21.18
C ARG A 131 2.02 7.12 20.56
N ILE A 132 1.92 8.43 20.76
CA ILE A 132 2.86 9.45 20.23
C ILE A 132 3.45 10.21 21.41
N ASP A 133 4.76 10.09 21.61
CA ASP A 133 5.49 10.77 22.69
C ASP A 133 4.84 10.56 24.08
N GLY A 134 4.34 9.34 24.33
CA GLY A 134 3.67 8.95 25.57
C GLY A 134 2.19 9.32 25.68
N SER A 135 1.62 9.97 24.67
CA SER A 135 0.20 10.33 24.64
C SER A 135 -0.61 9.39 23.76
N ASP A 136 -1.78 8.97 24.23
CA ASP A 136 -2.60 7.94 23.58
C ASP A 136 -3.73 8.53 22.73
N TRP A 137 -3.75 8.13 21.47
CA TRP A 137 -4.75 8.53 20.49
C TRP A 137 -5.50 7.31 19.97
N VAL A 138 -6.82 7.39 19.91
CA VAL A 138 -7.66 6.36 19.28
C VAL A 138 -7.73 6.65 17.79
N PHE A 139 -7.40 5.65 16.97
CA PHE A 139 -7.55 5.71 15.53
C PHE A 139 -9.05 5.69 15.17
N GLY A 140 -9.44 6.54 14.22
CA GLY A 140 -10.79 6.58 13.68
C GLY A 140 -11.70 7.63 14.30
N GLY A 141 -13.00 7.45 14.11
CA GLY A 141 -14.05 8.35 14.61
C GLY A 141 -14.16 8.32 16.13
N ARG A 142 -14.61 9.45 16.71
CA ARG A 142 -14.84 9.60 18.16
C ARG A 142 -15.84 8.54 18.65
N THR A 143 -15.83 8.19 19.93
CA THR A 143 -16.90 7.37 20.53
C THR A 143 -17.46 8.02 21.80
N THR A 144 -18.71 7.71 22.13
CA THR A 144 -19.29 7.94 23.45
C THR A 144 -19.38 6.66 24.29
N ARG A 145 -19.10 5.49 23.69
CA ARG A 145 -19.07 4.17 24.32
C ARG A 145 -17.76 3.97 25.09
N ARG A 146 -17.68 2.88 25.86
CA ARG A 146 -16.55 2.54 26.74
C ARG A 146 -15.22 2.45 25.98
N ALA A 147 -15.17 1.59 24.97
CA ALA A 147 -13.95 1.33 24.19
C ALA A 147 -13.44 2.60 23.49
N GLY A 148 -12.30 3.12 23.96
CA GLY A 148 -11.67 4.31 23.40
C GLY A 148 -12.20 5.65 23.94
N ARG A 149 -13.15 5.66 24.89
CA ARG A 149 -13.81 6.89 25.36
C ARG A 149 -12.85 7.98 25.83
N SER A 150 -11.79 7.57 26.52
CA SER A 150 -10.80 8.42 27.17
C SER A 150 -9.69 8.90 26.24
N GLY A 151 -9.67 8.44 24.98
CA GLY A 151 -8.59 8.75 24.04
C GLY A 151 -8.67 10.15 23.44
N MET A 152 -7.52 10.66 23.01
CA MET A 152 -7.49 11.74 22.02
C MET A 152 -7.85 11.20 20.64
N TYR A 153 -8.31 12.06 19.75
CA TYR A 153 -8.78 11.67 18.42
C TYR A 153 -8.18 12.56 17.34
N GLY A 154 -7.82 11.94 16.23
CA GLY A 154 -7.36 12.64 15.03
C GLY A 154 -8.50 13.26 14.23
N VAL A 155 -8.13 13.87 13.11
CA VAL A 155 -9.06 14.43 12.10
C VAL A 155 -9.03 13.52 10.87
N PRO A 156 -10.19 13.16 10.29
CA PRO A 156 -10.20 12.33 9.08
C PRO A 156 -9.53 13.06 7.91
N THR A 157 -8.63 12.38 7.22
CA THR A 157 -8.13 12.79 5.90
C THR A 157 -8.88 12.05 4.77
N SER A 158 -9.36 10.84 5.07
CA SER A 158 -10.24 10.04 4.20
C SER A 158 -11.13 9.17 5.09
N LEU A 159 -12.45 9.31 4.94
CA LEU A 159 -13.43 8.46 5.63
C LEU A 159 -13.38 7.03 5.07
N PRO A 160 -13.89 6.04 5.82
CA PRO A 160 -13.98 4.66 5.35
C PRO A 160 -14.68 4.53 4.00
N GLU A 161 -13.97 3.95 3.03
CA GLU A 161 -14.46 3.66 1.69
C GLU A 161 -13.88 2.33 1.17
N VAL A 162 -14.50 1.76 0.14
CA VAL A 162 -13.90 0.65 -0.61
C VAL A 162 -13.13 1.20 -1.80
N ARG A 163 -11.83 0.90 -1.86
CA ARG A 163 -10.94 1.29 -2.97
C ARG A 163 -10.06 0.10 -3.34
N ASP A 164 -10.05 -0.25 -4.63
CA ASP A 164 -9.29 -1.38 -5.17
C ASP A 164 -9.52 -2.71 -4.44
N GLY A 165 -10.78 -2.97 -4.04
CA GLY A 165 -11.17 -4.18 -3.31
C GLY A 165 -10.74 -4.22 -1.85
N LYS A 166 -10.24 -3.11 -1.30
CA LYS A 166 -9.86 -2.95 0.11
C LYS A 166 -10.78 -1.94 0.80
N ALA A 167 -11.07 -2.15 2.08
CA ALA A 167 -11.64 -1.09 2.90
C ALA A 167 -10.49 -0.20 3.42
N VAL A 168 -10.54 1.10 3.17
CA VAL A 168 -9.46 2.03 3.48
C VAL A 168 -10.01 3.28 4.16
N CYS A 169 -9.32 3.76 5.18
CA CYS A 169 -9.54 5.08 5.76
C CYS A 169 -8.23 5.68 6.27
N SER A 170 -8.21 6.99 6.51
CA SER A 170 -7.01 7.67 7.01
C SER A 170 -7.36 8.84 7.92
N TYR A 171 -6.54 8.99 8.96
CA TYR A 171 -6.69 10.01 9.99
C TYR A 171 -5.34 10.68 10.26
N MET A 172 -5.37 12.00 10.41
CA MET A 172 -4.25 12.76 10.94
C MET A 172 -4.34 12.75 12.47
N VAL A 173 -3.37 12.10 13.11
CA VAL A 173 -3.27 11.95 14.57
C VAL A 173 -2.04 12.73 15.04
N GLY A 174 -2.24 13.96 15.51
CA GLY A 174 -1.13 14.89 15.70
C GLY A 174 -0.48 15.25 14.35
N ASP A 175 0.83 15.00 14.22
CA ASP A 175 1.61 15.14 12.97
C ASP A 175 1.88 13.80 12.28
N ILE A 176 1.16 12.75 12.69
CA ILE A 176 1.26 11.40 12.14
C ILE A 176 0.03 11.08 11.30
N LEU A 177 0.23 10.79 10.02
CA LEU A 177 -0.80 10.25 9.14
C LEU A 177 -0.90 8.74 9.35
N VAL A 178 -2.07 8.28 9.77
CA VAL A 178 -2.35 6.84 9.94
C VAL A 178 -3.37 6.41 8.92
N THR A 179 -3.02 5.41 8.12
CA THR A 179 -3.91 4.78 7.13
C THR A 179 -4.17 3.33 7.52
N GLN A 180 -5.43 2.94 7.60
CA GLN A 180 -5.84 1.54 7.75
C GLN A 180 -6.24 1.00 6.38
N GLU A 181 -5.69 -0.16 6.01
CA GLU A 181 -6.12 -0.96 4.86
C GLU A 181 -6.53 -2.34 5.35
N LEU A 182 -7.77 -2.72 5.06
CA LEU A 182 -8.30 -4.06 5.32
C LEU A 182 -8.56 -4.76 3.98
N SER A 183 -8.05 -5.98 3.85
CA SER A 183 -8.21 -6.79 2.64
C SER A 183 -8.24 -8.28 2.98
N PHE A 184 -8.46 -9.13 1.98
CA PHE A 184 -8.35 -10.58 2.14
C PHE A 184 -6.93 -11.06 1.86
N VAL A 185 -6.49 -12.09 2.58
CA VAL A 185 -5.23 -12.80 2.35
C VAL A 185 -5.44 -14.30 2.55
N LYS A 186 -4.57 -15.11 1.95
CA LYS A 186 -4.62 -16.55 2.16
C LYS A 186 -4.15 -16.87 3.58
N SER A 187 -4.93 -17.60 4.36
CA SER A 187 -4.49 -18.10 5.65
C SER A 187 -3.28 -19.01 5.47
N PRO A 188 -2.20 -18.82 6.26
CA PRO A 188 -1.09 -19.75 6.29
C PRO A 188 -1.50 -21.17 6.71
N SER A 189 -2.65 -21.33 7.39
CA SER A 189 -3.10 -22.61 7.95
C SER A 189 -4.20 -23.30 7.12
N THR A 190 -5.02 -22.57 6.35
CA THR A 190 -6.09 -23.19 5.53
C THR A 190 -5.83 -23.08 4.02
N ARG A 191 -4.98 -22.12 3.60
CA ARG A 191 -4.69 -21.75 2.19
C ARG A 191 -5.85 -21.07 1.44
N TYR A 192 -7.00 -20.87 2.07
CA TYR A 192 -8.13 -20.12 1.52
C TYR A 192 -7.99 -18.63 1.80
N LEU A 193 -8.69 -17.79 1.03
CA LEU A 193 -8.78 -16.32 1.25
C LEU A 193 -9.70 -15.98 2.44
N ASP A 194 -9.63 -16.76 3.51
CA ASP A 194 -10.53 -16.74 4.68
C ASP A 194 -10.00 -15.91 5.85
N THR A 195 -9.06 -15.00 5.55
CA THR A 195 -8.34 -14.24 6.57
C THR A 195 -8.27 -12.76 6.22
N ALA A 196 -8.58 -11.92 7.21
CA ALA A 196 -8.42 -10.48 7.08
C ALA A 196 -6.96 -10.10 7.27
N ARG A 197 -6.40 -9.42 6.27
CA ARG A 197 -5.14 -8.70 6.36
C ARG A 197 -5.41 -7.33 6.95
N ILE A 198 -4.88 -7.09 8.15
CA ILE A 198 -5.05 -5.82 8.87
C ILE A 198 -3.74 -5.05 8.75
N HIS A 199 -3.73 -3.97 7.97
CA HIS A 199 -2.52 -3.20 7.69
C HIS A 199 -2.69 -1.74 8.10
N TYR A 200 -1.85 -1.28 9.02
CA TYR A 200 -1.68 0.13 9.33
C TYR A 200 -0.39 0.67 8.69
N LYS A 201 -0.52 1.79 7.99
CA LYS A 201 0.61 2.61 7.52
C LYS A 201 0.66 3.84 8.42
N VAL A 202 1.79 4.05 9.10
CA VAL A 202 1.99 5.12 10.06
C VAL A 202 3.14 5.99 9.54
N GLU A 203 2.80 7.17 9.03
CA GLU A 203 3.72 8.10 8.38
C GLU A 203 3.88 9.36 9.22
N ASN A 204 5.13 9.76 9.46
CA ASN A 204 5.41 11.06 10.05
C ASN A 204 5.47 12.13 8.95
N VAL A 205 4.39 12.89 8.78
CA VAL A 205 4.32 14.00 7.83
C VAL A 205 4.76 15.34 8.44
N GLY A 206 5.15 15.32 9.72
CA GLY A 206 5.68 16.47 10.44
C GLY A 206 7.15 16.75 10.13
N SER A 207 7.71 17.73 10.85
CA SER A 207 9.12 18.14 10.72
C SER A 207 10.01 17.64 11.86
N MET A 208 9.44 17.00 12.88
CA MET A 208 10.15 16.49 14.06
C MET A 208 10.13 14.97 14.10
N THR A 209 11.21 14.35 14.60
CA THR A 209 11.20 12.93 14.91
C THR A 209 10.27 12.67 16.11
N ARG A 210 9.42 11.66 16.02
CA ARG A 210 8.43 11.27 17.05
C ARG A 210 8.67 9.87 17.55
N ASN A 211 8.36 9.61 18.82
CA ASN A 211 8.32 8.25 19.33
C ASN A 211 6.91 7.67 19.15
N VAL A 212 6.73 6.76 18.19
CA VAL A 212 5.40 6.28 17.77
C VAL A 212 5.28 4.78 17.95
N GLY A 213 4.21 4.33 18.59
CA GLY A 213 3.82 2.93 18.74
C GLY A 213 2.36 2.69 18.35
N LEU A 214 2.00 1.42 18.12
CA LEU A 214 0.64 1.01 17.78
C LEU A 214 0.20 -0.14 18.68
N ARG A 215 -1.05 -0.09 19.14
CA ARG A 215 -1.76 -1.20 19.79
C ARG A 215 -3.01 -1.52 18.98
N LEU A 216 -3.19 -2.78 18.61
CA LEU A 216 -4.43 -3.30 18.03
C LEU A 216 -5.13 -4.21 19.04
N MET A 217 -6.37 -3.90 19.39
CA MET A 217 -7.19 -4.76 20.25
C MET A 217 -8.33 -5.40 19.44
N ILE A 218 -8.43 -6.72 19.55
CA ILE A 218 -9.46 -7.57 18.95
C ILE A 218 -10.34 -8.11 20.06
N ASP A 219 -11.62 -7.76 20.00
CA ASP A 219 -12.69 -8.26 20.84
C ASP A 219 -13.25 -9.56 20.25
N THR A 220 -12.93 -10.70 20.85
CA THR A 220 -13.18 -12.00 20.23
C THR A 220 -14.59 -12.48 20.53
N MET A 221 -15.31 -12.89 19.47
CA MET A 221 -16.59 -13.57 19.60
C MET A 221 -16.63 -14.66 18.55
N LEU A 222 -16.67 -15.91 18.99
CA LEU A 222 -16.57 -17.09 18.15
C LEU A 222 -17.94 -17.77 18.11
N GLY A 223 -18.70 -17.54 17.05
CA GLY A 223 -20.09 -18.00 16.99
C GLY A 223 -20.93 -17.35 18.09
N ALA A 224 -21.43 -18.14 19.03
CA ALA A 224 -22.18 -17.66 20.19
C ALA A 224 -21.31 -17.41 21.44
N ASN A 225 -20.00 -17.70 21.38
CA ASN A 225 -19.10 -17.66 22.53
C ASN A 225 -18.30 -16.34 22.58
N ASP A 226 -18.67 -15.47 23.53
CA ASP A 226 -18.01 -14.18 23.82
C ASP A 226 -16.80 -14.33 24.78
N GLY A 227 -16.65 -15.51 25.39
CA GLY A 227 -15.55 -15.89 26.25
C GLY A 227 -14.68 -17.00 25.65
N ALA A 228 -14.40 -16.87 24.36
CA ALA A 228 -13.74 -17.90 23.56
C ALA A 228 -12.44 -18.40 24.24
N PRO A 229 -12.27 -19.71 24.46
CA PRO A 229 -11.01 -20.26 24.94
C PRO A 229 -9.83 -19.85 24.06
N LEU A 230 -8.84 -19.21 24.68
CA LEU A 230 -7.64 -18.70 24.01
C LEU A 230 -6.46 -19.65 24.19
N ARG A 231 -5.69 -19.84 23.11
CA ARG A 231 -4.54 -20.73 23.07
C ARG A 231 -3.36 -20.03 22.40
N ALA A 232 -2.18 -20.13 23.01
CA ALA A 232 -0.95 -19.54 22.48
C ALA A 232 0.25 -20.44 22.80
N GLY A 233 0.91 -20.99 21.77
CA GLY A 233 2.02 -21.91 21.98
C GLY A 233 1.59 -23.21 22.68
N GLU A 234 2.28 -23.56 23.76
CA GLU A 234 1.91 -24.69 24.65
C GLU A 234 0.90 -24.27 25.74
N ARG A 235 0.48 -22.99 25.81
CA ARG A 235 -0.31 -22.46 26.92
C ARG A 235 -1.80 -22.41 26.59
N ALA A 236 -2.60 -22.94 27.50
CA ALA A 236 -4.00 -22.60 27.67
C ALA A 236 -4.08 -21.23 28.34
N ILE A 237 -4.70 -20.25 27.68
CA ILE A 237 -4.80 -18.89 28.20
C ILE A 237 -6.18 -18.75 28.84
N VAL A 238 -6.24 -18.96 30.15
CA VAL A 238 -7.48 -18.99 30.95
C VAL A 238 -7.59 -17.82 31.94
N SER A 239 -6.56 -16.98 32.00
CA SER A 239 -6.50 -15.80 32.86
C SER A 239 -5.60 -14.75 32.23
N ASP A 240 -5.64 -13.53 32.77
CA ASP A 240 -4.80 -12.43 32.32
C ASP A 240 -3.35 -12.86 32.09
N THR A 241 -2.88 -12.67 30.86
CA THR A 241 -1.56 -13.10 30.44
C THR A 241 -0.93 -12.08 29.51
N MET A 242 0.34 -11.76 29.74
CA MET A 242 1.19 -10.99 28.82
C MET A 242 2.33 -11.88 28.36
N LEU A 243 2.55 -11.96 27.05
CA LEU A 243 3.72 -12.60 26.45
C LEU A 243 4.59 -11.53 25.80
N SER A 244 5.92 -11.71 25.86
CA SER A 244 6.88 -10.75 25.30
C SER A 244 8.09 -11.44 24.66
N GLY A 245 8.69 -10.79 23.68
CA GLY A 245 9.90 -11.29 23.02
C GLY A 245 9.74 -12.72 22.50
N GLY A 246 10.67 -13.61 22.86
CA GLY A 246 10.65 -15.01 22.41
C GLY A 246 9.52 -15.88 22.98
N GLU A 247 8.70 -15.37 23.90
CA GLU A 247 7.50 -16.07 24.38
C GLU A 247 6.31 -15.95 23.43
N ILE A 248 6.34 -14.99 22.49
CA ILE A 248 5.25 -14.76 21.55
C ILE A 248 5.32 -15.83 20.44
N PRO A 249 4.32 -16.71 20.32
CA PRO A 249 4.28 -17.68 19.23
C PRO A 249 3.96 -17.01 17.89
N ASP A 250 4.15 -17.74 16.78
CA ASP A 250 3.82 -17.26 15.43
C ASP A 250 2.35 -16.88 15.28
N TYR A 251 1.47 -17.54 16.03
CA TYR A 251 0.03 -17.33 16.04
C TYR A 251 -0.60 -17.65 17.41
N TRP A 252 -1.80 -17.12 17.64
CA TRP A 252 -2.72 -17.53 18.71
C TRP A 252 -4.06 -17.96 18.11
N GLN A 253 -4.81 -18.79 18.82
CA GLN A 253 -6.12 -19.28 18.37
C GLN A 253 -7.20 -19.04 19.42
N ALA A 254 -8.42 -18.84 18.93
CA ALA A 254 -9.65 -18.83 19.71
C ALA A 254 -10.60 -19.90 19.18
N PHE A 255 -11.27 -20.59 20.08
CA PHE A 255 -12.21 -21.66 19.76
C PHE A 255 -13.59 -21.29 20.30
N ASP A 256 -14.65 -21.72 19.64
CA ASP A 256 -15.99 -21.69 20.24
C ASP A 256 -16.16 -22.83 21.27
N SER A 257 -15.54 -24.00 21.02
CA SER A 257 -15.52 -25.18 21.88
C SER A 257 -14.17 -25.90 21.80
N MET A 258 -13.66 -26.40 22.93
CA MET A 258 -12.42 -27.20 22.96
C MET A 258 -12.65 -28.68 22.60
N VAL A 259 -13.89 -29.14 22.65
CA VAL A 259 -14.24 -30.57 22.44
C VAL A 259 -14.68 -30.82 21.01
N GLU A 260 -15.54 -29.93 20.51
CA GLU A 260 -16.16 -30.02 19.19
C GLU A 260 -16.23 -28.60 18.62
N PRO A 261 -15.09 -28.03 18.17
CA PRO A 261 -15.07 -26.67 17.66
C PRO A 261 -15.91 -26.59 16.39
N SER A 262 -16.94 -25.74 16.39
CA SER A 262 -17.66 -25.41 15.15
C SER A 262 -16.92 -24.33 14.38
N VAL A 263 -16.22 -23.40 15.05
CA VAL A 263 -15.43 -22.34 14.43
C VAL A 263 -14.15 -22.08 15.21
N THR A 264 -13.05 -21.95 14.48
CA THR A 264 -11.74 -21.59 15.05
C THR A 264 -11.24 -20.33 14.38
N ALA A 265 -10.93 -19.31 15.17
CA ALA A 265 -10.22 -18.13 14.68
C ALA A 265 -8.73 -18.22 15.00
N GLN A 266 -7.92 -17.57 14.18
CA GLN A 266 -6.48 -17.48 14.36
C GLN A 266 -6.00 -16.04 14.13
N GLY A 267 -5.28 -15.50 15.10
CA GLY A 267 -4.45 -14.32 14.91
C GLY A 267 -3.03 -14.73 14.55
N THR A 268 -2.59 -14.44 13.31
CA THR A 268 -1.22 -14.75 12.86
C THR A 268 -0.39 -13.48 12.89
N MET A 269 0.78 -13.56 13.55
CA MET A 269 1.58 -12.39 13.92
C MET A 269 2.99 -12.41 13.33
N ALA A 270 3.49 -13.57 12.87
CA ALA A 270 4.84 -13.70 12.32
C ALA A 270 4.87 -14.50 11.02
N GLY A 271 5.88 -14.21 10.19
CA GLY A 271 6.12 -14.85 8.89
C GLY A 271 5.64 -14.02 7.69
N GLY A 272 6.32 -14.16 6.56
CA GLY A 272 5.98 -13.43 5.32
C GLY A 272 6.06 -11.91 5.49
N GLU A 273 5.00 -11.19 5.12
CA GLU A 273 4.89 -9.72 5.28
C GLU A 273 4.52 -9.27 6.70
N LEU A 274 4.22 -10.19 7.61
CA LEU A 274 3.72 -9.86 8.94
C LEU A 274 4.79 -9.14 9.77
N THR A 275 4.36 -8.20 10.59
CA THR A 275 5.24 -7.48 11.51
C THR A 275 4.98 -7.99 12.93
N PRO A 276 5.88 -8.78 13.54
CA PRO A 276 5.65 -9.31 14.87
C PRO A 276 5.48 -8.19 15.91
N PRO A 277 4.47 -8.27 16.79
CA PRO A 277 4.36 -7.37 17.92
C PRO A 277 5.46 -7.66 18.94
N GLY A 278 5.85 -6.65 19.72
CA GLY A 278 6.80 -6.82 20.83
C GLY A 278 6.16 -7.41 22.09
N GLN A 279 4.84 -7.26 22.23
CA GLN A 279 4.04 -7.80 23.32
C GLN A 279 2.65 -8.21 22.82
N ILE A 280 2.07 -9.23 23.44
CA ILE A 280 0.66 -9.62 23.28
C ILE A 280 0.03 -9.87 24.65
N ALA A 281 -1.14 -9.28 24.87
CA ALA A 281 -1.92 -9.43 26.09
C ALA A 281 -3.24 -10.14 25.81
N PHE A 282 -3.66 -10.97 26.76
CA PHE A 282 -4.94 -11.66 26.81
C PHE A 282 -5.63 -11.28 28.12
N SER A 283 -6.87 -10.81 28.06
CA SER A 283 -7.63 -10.29 29.20
C SER A 283 -9.12 -10.27 28.86
N ASP A 284 -9.96 -9.86 29.81
CA ASP A 284 -11.31 -9.42 29.49
C ASP A 284 -11.32 -8.14 28.61
N TRP A 285 -12.32 -8.01 27.74
CA TRP A 285 -12.51 -6.83 26.89
C TRP A 285 -12.68 -5.55 27.70
N GLY A 286 -13.33 -5.61 28.87
CA GLY A 286 -13.57 -4.46 29.73
C GLY A 286 -12.28 -3.77 30.18
N SER A 287 -11.29 -4.55 30.61
CA SER A 287 -9.94 -4.07 30.96
C SER A 287 -9.27 -3.37 29.78
N PHE A 288 -9.42 -3.91 28.57
CA PHE A 288 -8.90 -3.30 27.36
C PHE A 288 -9.69 -2.10 26.84
N ALA A 289 -10.99 -2.03 27.13
CA ALA A 289 -11.85 -0.92 26.75
C ALA A 289 -11.57 0.33 27.59
N ASP A 290 -11.26 0.13 28.88
CA ASP A 290 -10.96 1.21 29.82
C ASP A 290 -9.53 1.73 29.74
N ASN A 291 -8.59 0.90 29.29
CA ASN A 291 -7.17 1.23 29.19
C ASN A 291 -6.72 1.24 27.73
N LEU A 292 -6.37 2.43 27.24
CA LEU A 292 -5.97 2.64 25.84
C LEU A 292 -4.66 1.95 25.49
N TRP A 293 -3.77 1.80 26.46
CA TRP A 293 -2.45 1.19 26.24
C TRP A 293 -1.97 0.42 27.47
N ASP A 294 -1.79 1.10 28.60
CA ASP A 294 -1.24 0.53 29.83
C ASP A 294 -2.38 -0.20 30.59
N VAL A 295 -2.48 -1.50 30.37
CA VAL A 295 -3.54 -2.35 30.94
C VAL A 295 -3.01 -2.99 32.22
N ASP A 296 -3.79 -2.93 33.29
CA ASP A 296 -3.50 -3.61 34.54
C ASP A 296 -3.92 -5.08 34.45
N LEU A 297 -2.96 -5.96 34.17
CA LEU A 297 -3.15 -7.41 34.08
C LEU A 297 -2.82 -8.07 35.42
N VAL A 298 -3.74 -8.86 35.94
CA VAL A 298 -3.61 -9.52 37.24
C VAL A 298 -3.55 -11.03 37.02
N PRO A 299 -2.37 -11.68 37.17
CA PRO A 299 -2.24 -13.12 36.96
C PRO A 299 -3.29 -13.93 37.74
N GLY A 300 -3.98 -14.84 37.05
CA GLY A 300 -5.05 -15.65 37.64
C GLY A 300 -6.43 -14.99 37.65
N ARG A 301 -6.57 -13.73 37.23
CA ARG A 301 -7.88 -13.12 36.99
C ARG A 301 -8.50 -13.74 35.73
N GLU A 302 -9.65 -14.37 35.90
CA GLU A 302 -10.45 -14.91 34.80
C GLU A 302 -10.95 -13.78 33.88
N PHE A 303 -11.32 -14.11 32.65
CA PHE A 303 -11.86 -13.15 31.67
C PHE A 303 -13.32 -12.73 31.95
N VAL A 304 -13.68 -12.64 33.23
CA VAL A 304 -14.98 -12.16 33.70
C VAL A 304 -14.88 -10.65 33.89
N ARG A 305 -15.79 -9.92 33.25
CA ARG A 305 -15.88 -8.47 33.42
C ARG A 305 -16.08 -8.10 34.89
N SER A 306 -15.35 -7.09 35.37
CA SER A 306 -15.53 -6.56 36.73
C SER A 306 -16.98 -6.08 36.93
N LYS A 307 -17.70 -6.72 37.87
CA LYS A 307 -19.12 -6.52 38.22
C LYS A 307 -20.14 -7.18 37.29
N GLU A 308 -19.71 -8.11 36.44
CA GLU A 308 -20.58 -8.92 35.58
C GLU A 308 -20.28 -10.41 35.77
N SER A 309 -21.06 -11.29 35.14
CA SER A 309 -21.00 -12.75 35.30
C SER A 309 -20.46 -13.50 34.10
N ASP A 310 -20.42 -12.87 32.94
CA ASP A 310 -20.13 -13.55 31.66
C ASP A 310 -18.67 -13.32 31.26
N LEU A 311 -18.08 -14.35 30.64
CA LEU A 311 -16.76 -14.27 30.04
C LEU A 311 -16.80 -13.37 28.80
N ASP A 312 -15.78 -12.54 28.63
CA ASP A 312 -15.71 -11.53 27.56
C ASP A 312 -14.24 -11.38 27.13
N SER A 313 -13.73 -12.33 26.36
CA SER A 313 -12.30 -12.45 26.07
C SER A 313 -11.85 -11.54 24.93
N ALA A 314 -10.68 -10.95 25.09
CA ALA A 314 -10.07 -10.11 24.06
C ALA A 314 -8.55 -10.27 24.01
N VAL A 315 -7.96 -9.81 22.91
CA VAL A 315 -6.52 -9.89 22.66
C VAL A 315 -6.01 -8.53 22.21
N ALA A 316 -4.90 -8.07 22.80
CA ALA A 316 -4.22 -6.84 22.41
C ALA A 316 -2.78 -7.12 21.97
N MET A 317 -2.43 -6.68 20.76
CA MET A 317 -1.09 -6.76 20.19
C MET A 317 -0.43 -5.39 20.23
N TYR A 318 0.83 -5.33 20.65
CA TYR A 318 1.57 -4.08 20.86
C TYR A 318 2.85 -4.04 20.04
N TRP A 319 2.95 -3.03 19.19
CA TRP A 319 4.19 -2.59 18.57
C TRP A 319 4.71 -1.38 19.35
N MET A 320 5.75 -1.63 20.16
CA MET A 320 6.26 -0.66 21.12
C MET A 320 6.71 0.65 20.46
N PRO A 321 6.58 1.80 21.15
CA PRO A 321 7.03 3.07 20.61
C PRO A 321 8.50 3.06 20.20
N ALA A 322 8.76 3.46 18.96
CA ALA A 322 10.10 3.65 18.43
C ALA A 322 10.17 4.92 17.58
N LEU A 323 11.36 5.50 17.48
CA LEU A 323 11.61 6.74 16.73
C LEU A 323 11.17 6.62 15.26
N LEU A 324 10.41 7.60 14.81
CA LEU A 324 9.90 7.75 13.46
C LEU A 324 10.29 9.15 12.95
N ALA A 325 11.25 9.20 12.03
CA ALA A 325 11.79 10.46 11.48
C ALA A 325 10.80 11.12 10.49
N PRO A 326 10.94 12.43 10.21
CA PRO A 326 10.16 13.11 9.17
C PRO A 326 10.22 12.39 7.82
N GLY A 327 9.06 12.18 7.19
CA GLY A 327 8.90 11.44 5.94
C GLY A 327 9.05 9.92 6.06
N GLN A 328 9.35 9.40 7.25
CA GLN A 328 9.45 7.96 7.46
C GLN A 328 8.05 7.34 7.59
N VAL A 329 7.85 6.23 6.89
CA VAL A 329 6.66 5.39 6.99
C VAL A 329 7.02 4.09 7.70
N ARG A 330 6.19 3.68 8.66
CA ARG A 330 6.25 2.35 9.27
C ARG A 330 4.97 1.60 8.95
N HIS A 331 5.12 0.31 8.65
CA HIS A 331 4.00 -0.57 8.38
C HIS A 331 3.80 -1.54 9.54
N TYR A 332 2.54 -1.80 9.87
CA TYR A 332 2.16 -2.83 10.84
C TYR A 332 1.12 -3.73 10.19
N VAL A 333 1.45 -5.01 10.01
CA VAL A 333 0.60 -6.01 9.38
C VAL A 333 0.43 -7.19 10.32
N THR A 334 -0.82 -7.56 10.58
CA THR A 334 -1.20 -8.79 11.27
C THR A 334 -2.39 -9.40 10.55
N TYR A 335 -2.59 -10.71 10.71
CA TYR A 335 -3.74 -11.40 10.13
C TYR A 335 -4.71 -11.86 11.22
N TYR A 336 -6.01 -11.84 10.91
CA TYR A 336 -7.04 -12.43 11.75
C TYR A 336 -8.17 -13.04 10.89
N GLY A 337 -8.51 -14.30 11.13
CA GLY A 337 -9.47 -15.04 10.31
C GLY A 337 -9.63 -16.49 10.74
N LEU A 338 -10.07 -17.36 9.83
CA LEU A 338 -10.22 -18.78 10.13
C LEU A 338 -8.88 -19.48 10.38
N GLY A 339 -8.86 -20.31 11.42
CA GLY A 339 -7.72 -21.12 11.84
C GLY A 339 -7.86 -22.56 11.37
N GLY A 340 -6.87 -23.06 10.66
CA GLY A 340 -6.84 -24.44 10.17
C GLY A 340 -6.52 -25.44 11.26
N ILE A 341 -7.47 -26.33 11.56
CA ILE A 341 -7.28 -27.48 12.44
C ILE A 341 -7.64 -28.77 11.71
N THR A 342 -6.91 -29.85 11.99
CA THR A 342 -7.25 -31.19 11.53
C THR A 342 -7.63 -32.01 12.75
N LEU A 343 -8.82 -32.61 12.74
CA LEU A 343 -9.37 -33.35 13.88
C LEU A 343 -9.38 -34.85 13.60
N ALA A 344 -9.12 -35.63 14.64
CA ALA A 344 -9.26 -37.07 14.70
C ALA A 344 -10.13 -37.41 15.93
N PRO A 345 -11.42 -37.74 15.73
CA PRO A 345 -12.31 -38.14 16.82
C PRO A 345 -11.84 -39.43 17.50
N GLY A 346 -12.19 -39.61 18.78
CA GLY A 346 -11.83 -40.79 19.56
C GLY A 346 -11.99 -40.51 21.05
N LYS A 347 -11.81 -41.54 21.89
CA LYS A 347 -11.84 -41.39 23.36
C LYS A 347 -10.71 -40.48 23.86
N LEU A 348 -9.56 -40.54 23.21
CA LEU A 348 -8.55 -39.49 23.21
C LEU A 348 -8.69 -38.69 21.92
N ALA A 349 -9.60 -37.73 21.88
CA ALA A 349 -9.80 -36.89 20.70
C ALA A 349 -8.54 -36.05 20.47
N LEU A 350 -8.12 -35.95 19.21
CA LEU A 350 -6.86 -35.32 18.84
C LEU A 350 -7.10 -34.26 17.76
N GLY A 351 -6.65 -33.04 18.00
CA GLY A 351 -6.58 -31.97 17.01
C GLY A 351 -5.13 -31.61 16.71
N MET A 352 -4.84 -31.19 15.49
CA MET A 352 -3.52 -30.66 15.11
C MET A 352 -3.64 -29.38 14.29
N THR A 353 -2.88 -28.37 14.68
CA THR A 353 -2.66 -27.14 13.92
C THR A 353 -1.18 -26.98 13.60
N ALA A 354 -0.91 -26.60 12.35
CA ALA A 354 0.38 -26.16 11.84
C ALA A 354 0.11 -25.33 10.57
N PRO A 355 1.03 -24.51 10.06
CA PRO A 355 0.87 -23.94 8.73
C PRO A 355 0.64 -25.03 7.68
N ALA A 356 -0.25 -24.78 6.73
CA ALA A 356 -0.40 -25.61 5.54
C ALA A 356 0.68 -25.29 4.49
N GLU A 357 1.29 -24.11 4.58
CA GLU A 357 2.46 -23.72 3.79
C GLU A 357 3.48 -22.97 4.64
N VAL A 358 4.77 -23.20 4.38
CA VAL A 358 5.88 -22.42 4.92
C VAL A 358 6.87 -22.06 3.82
N GLY A 359 7.28 -20.80 3.76
CA GLY A 359 8.38 -20.35 2.91
C GLY A 359 9.73 -20.54 3.60
N LEU A 360 10.73 -21.03 2.87
CA LEU A 360 12.11 -20.97 3.34
C LEU A 360 12.62 -19.53 3.28
N SER A 361 13.41 -19.15 4.27
CA SER A 361 14.15 -17.88 4.26
C SER A 361 15.37 -17.96 3.33
N ALA A 362 16.03 -16.83 3.10
CA ALA A 362 17.24 -16.74 2.28
C ALA A 362 18.37 -17.71 2.68
N ASP A 363 18.44 -18.13 3.95
CA ASP A 363 19.39 -19.12 4.46
C ASP A 363 18.99 -20.59 4.15
N GLY A 364 17.84 -20.80 3.53
CA GLY A 364 17.32 -22.11 3.17
C GLY A 364 16.56 -22.82 4.30
N VAL A 365 16.13 -22.10 5.33
CA VAL A 365 15.42 -22.65 6.49
C VAL A 365 14.08 -21.95 6.68
N GLY A 366 13.04 -22.73 7.01
CA GLY A 366 11.74 -22.23 7.45
C GLY A 366 11.40 -22.86 8.79
N SER A 367 10.99 -22.06 9.77
CA SER A 367 10.56 -22.57 11.08
C SER A 367 9.10 -22.21 11.33
N PHE A 368 8.40 -23.09 12.02
CA PHE A 368 7.01 -22.90 12.39
C PHE A 368 6.63 -23.74 13.59
N LEU A 369 5.59 -23.30 14.29
CA LEU A 369 4.99 -24.05 15.38
C LEU A 369 3.98 -25.11 14.87
N ALA A 370 4.08 -26.33 15.37
CA ALA A 370 3.05 -27.36 15.27
C ALA A 370 2.48 -27.65 16.66
N VAL A 371 1.16 -27.60 16.81
CA VAL A 371 0.45 -27.78 18.09
C VAL A 371 -0.51 -28.96 17.97
N ALA A 372 -0.52 -29.83 18.97
CA ALA A 372 -1.51 -30.88 19.12
C ALA A 372 -2.38 -30.61 20.36
N TYR A 373 -3.69 -30.78 20.18
CA TYR A 373 -4.72 -30.66 21.21
C TYR A 373 -5.25 -32.04 21.53
N ILE A 374 -5.27 -32.41 22.81
CA ILE A 374 -5.60 -33.75 23.27
C ILE A 374 -6.70 -33.61 24.29
N ASN A 375 -7.84 -34.24 24.04
CA ASN A 375 -9.00 -34.17 24.91
C ASN A 375 -9.48 -35.57 25.27
N ASN A 376 -9.70 -35.82 26.56
CA ASN A 376 -10.30 -37.07 27.01
C ASN A 376 -11.83 -36.96 26.92
N THR A 377 -12.41 -37.54 25.87
CA THR A 377 -13.88 -37.67 25.70
C THR A 377 -14.42 -38.99 26.24
N GLY A 378 -13.57 -39.78 26.91
CA GLY A 378 -13.93 -41.03 27.55
C GLY A 378 -14.74 -40.85 28.84
N GLU A 379 -15.27 -41.97 29.33
CA GLU A 379 -16.05 -42.01 30.57
C GLU A 379 -15.17 -42.10 31.82
N GLY A 380 -13.86 -42.39 31.65
CA GLY A 380 -12.89 -42.55 32.74
C GLY A 380 -11.56 -41.84 32.43
N PRO A 381 -10.68 -41.72 33.44
CA PRO A 381 -9.39 -41.06 33.28
C PRO A 381 -8.52 -41.80 32.27
N ALA A 382 -7.75 -41.05 31.48
CA ALA A 382 -6.71 -41.59 30.61
C ALA A 382 -5.36 -41.43 31.32
N HIS A 383 -4.64 -42.53 31.53
CA HIS A 383 -3.41 -42.54 32.30
C HIS A 383 -2.16 -42.52 31.42
N ASP A 384 -1.12 -41.83 31.89
CA ASP A 384 0.19 -41.72 31.26
C ASP A 384 0.11 -41.33 29.77
N VAL A 385 -0.71 -40.32 29.46
CA VAL A 385 -0.90 -39.85 28.10
C VAL A 385 0.43 -39.30 27.55
N THR A 386 0.80 -39.75 26.36
CA THR A 386 1.98 -39.27 25.62
C THR A 386 1.62 -38.94 24.19
N ALA A 387 2.23 -37.88 23.66
CA ALA A 387 2.09 -37.46 22.27
C ALA A 387 3.44 -37.48 21.56
N THR A 388 3.52 -38.09 20.39
CA THR A 388 4.76 -38.22 19.62
C THR A 388 4.59 -37.64 18.22
N LEU A 389 5.48 -36.73 17.84
CA LEU A 389 5.51 -36.12 16.51
C LEU A 389 6.49 -36.84 15.59
N SER A 390 5.98 -37.43 14.52
CA SER A 390 6.77 -37.97 13.43
C SER A 390 6.92 -36.93 12.31
N LEU A 391 8.15 -36.70 11.87
CA LEU A 391 8.50 -35.72 10.83
C LEU A 391 8.87 -36.40 9.50
N PRO A 392 8.46 -35.84 8.35
CA PRO A 392 8.86 -36.34 7.04
C PRO A 392 10.30 -35.90 6.69
N VAL A 393 10.84 -36.46 5.59
CA VAL A 393 12.18 -36.11 5.09
C VAL A 393 12.28 -34.60 4.83
N GLY A 394 13.40 -34.00 5.24
CA GLY A 394 13.65 -32.57 5.06
C GLY A 394 13.14 -31.68 6.20
N PHE A 395 12.50 -32.27 7.22
CA PHE A 395 12.04 -31.61 8.43
C PHE A 395 12.82 -32.13 9.64
N LYS A 396 13.00 -31.27 10.64
CA LYS A 396 13.59 -31.61 11.95
C LYS A 396 12.97 -30.76 13.04
N LEU A 397 13.16 -31.15 14.30
CA LEU A 397 12.84 -30.28 15.43
C LEU A 397 13.93 -29.23 15.64
N ALA A 398 13.55 -28.09 16.22
CA ALA A 398 14.51 -27.13 16.75
C ALA A 398 15.42 -27.80 17.81
N GLY A 399 16.63 -27.28 17.94
CA GLY A 399 17.64 -27.88 18.83
C GLY A 399 17.15 -28.01 20.28
N GLY A 400 17.34 -29.18 20.87
CA GLY A 400 16.99 -29.46 22.27
C GLY A 400 15.55 -29.93 22.52
N GLN A 401 14.70 -30.04 21.48
CA GLN A 401 13.36 -30.60 21.62
C GLN A 401 13.34 -32.11 21.31
N GLY A 402 12.59 -32.86 22.12
CA GLY A 402 12.22 -34.25 21.84
C GLY A 402 10.95 -34.34 20.97
N ASP A 403 10.84 -35.42 20.22
CA ASP A 403 9.65 -35.77 19.43
C ASP A 403 8.48 -36.26 20.29
N THR A 404 8.77 -36.98 21.37
CA THR A 404 7.75 -37.39 22.36
C THR A 404 7.62 -36.38 23.50
N ARG A 405 6.36 -36.04 23.83
CA ARG A 405 5.98 -35.21 24.97
C ARG A 405 5.08 -36.01 25.91
N THR A 406 5.39 -35.98 27.19
CA THR A 406 4.53 -36.54 28.25
C THR A 406 3.50 -35.51 28.65
N VAL A 407 2.22 -35.90 28.59
CA VAL A 407 1.09 -35.09 29.03
C VAL A 407 0.71 -35.42 30.47
N GLY A 408 0.81 -36.71 30.85
CA GLY A 408 0.39 -37.21 32.15
C GLY A 408 -1.04 -37.73 32.11
N ASP A 409 -1.72 -37.72 33.25
CA ASP A 409 -3.10 -38.20 33.33
C ASP A 409 -4.08 -37.11 32.87
N LEU A 410 -5.17 -37.51 32.21
CA LEU A 410 -6.26 -36.62 31.81
C LEU A 410 -7.60 -37.16 32.33
N GLU A 411 -8.27 -36.39 33.17
CA GLU A 411 -9.62 -36.72 33.65
C GLU A 411 -10.66 -36.60 32.51
N PRO A 412 -11.85 -37.24 32.63
CA PRO A 412 -12.94 -37.06 31.67
C PRO A 412 -13.27 -35.58 31.44
N GLY A 413 -13.25 -35.15 30.18
CA GLY A 413 -13.47 -33.76 29.76
C GLY A 413 -12.26 -32.85 29.86
N GLU A 414 -11.13 -33.33 30.40
CA GLU A 414 -9.89 -32.56 30.48
C GLU A 414 -9.19 -32.48 29.13
N THR A 415 -8.64 -31.30 28.83
CA THR A 415 -7.90 -31.02 27.61
C THR A 415 -6.48 -30.57 27.94
N ALA A 416 -5.51 -31.16 27.26
CA ALA A 416 -4.12 -30.71 27.23
C ALA A 416 -3.68 -30.32 25.82
N GLN A 417 -2.55 -29.62 25.74
CA GLN A 417 -1.90 -29.32 24.47
C GLN A 417 -0.39 -29.49 24.59
N VAL A 418 0.24 -29.84 23.48
CA VAL A 418 1.70 -29.91 23.36
C VAL A 418 2.11 -29.25 22.04
N ALA A 419 3.33 -28.72 21.98
CA ALA A 419 3.83 -28.09 20.77
C ALA A 419 5.26 -28.49 20.43
N TRP A 420 5.60 -28.32 19.17
CA TRP A 420 6.92 -28.56 18.63
C TRP A 420 7.30 -27.42 17.69
N GLN A 421 8.51 -26.90 17.86
CA GLN A 421 9.09 -25.97 16.91
C GLN A 421 9.74 -26.79 15.79
N VAL A 422 9.09 -26.83 14.64
CA VAL A 422 9.55 -27.57 13.47
C VAL A 422 10.40 -26.66 12.60
N VAL A 423 11.41 -27.26 11.96
CA VAL A 423 12.34 -26.61 11.05
C VAL A 423 12.39 -27.41 9.76
N ALA A 424 11.94 -26.82 8.65
CA ALA A 424 12.07 -27.33 7.30
C ALA A 424 13.33 -26.76 6.63
N GLY A 425 13.96 -27.55 5.76
CA GLY A 425 15.04 -27.09 4.88
C GLY A 425 14.81 -27.46 3.43
N TRP A 426 15.83 -27.26 2.58
CA TRP A 426 15.77 -27.58 1.14
C TRP A 426 15.27 -28.98 0.80
N GLY A 427 15.60 -29.99 1.61
CA GLY A 427 15.12 -31.36 1.42
C GLY A 427 13.62 -31.55 1.64
N GLY A 428 12.94 -30.57 2.26
CA GLY A 428 11.50 -30.58 2.50
C GLY A 428 10.70 -29.84 1.42
N VAL A 429 11.35 -29.18 0.45
CA VAL A 429 10.68 -28.45 -0.64
C VAL A 429 9.74 -29.40 -1.41
N GLY A 430 8.49 -28.97 -1.63
CA GLY A 430 7.39 -29.80 -2.14
C GLY A 430 6.50 -30.42 -1.04
N GLY A 431 6.97 -30.35 0.22
CA GLY A 431 6.19 -30.63 1.41
C GLY A 431 6.20 -32.08 1.88
N GLY A 432 5.51 -32.30 3.00
CA GLY A 432 5.36 -33.62 3.61
C GLY A 432 4.30 -33.63 4.71
N ASP A 433 3.91 -34.83 5.14
CA ASP A 433 2.93 -35.02 6.21
C ASP A 433 3.60 -35.09 7.57
N LEU A 434 3.27 -34.13 8.44
CA LEU A 434 3.54 -34.23 9.86
C LEU A 434 2.49 -35.16 10.47
N ARG A 435 2.91 -36.05 11.37
CA ARG A 435 2.02 -37.04 11.98
C ARG A 435 2.16 -37.00 13.50
N VAL A 436 1.05 -36.82 14.20
CA VAL A 436 1.01 -36.91 15.66
C VAL A 436 0.30 -38.19 16.05
N ASP A 437 0.93 -38.99 16.89
CA ASP A 437 0.39 -40.18 17.53
C ASP A 437 0.20 -39.89 19.02
N VAL A 438 -0.98 -40.18 19.57
CA VAL A 438 -1.29 -40.04 20.99
C VAL A 438 -1.68 -41.39 21.57
N THR A 439 -1.10 -41.72 22.72
CA THR A 439 -1.31 -43.01 23.40
C THR A 439 -1.54 -42.79 24.89
N ALA A 440 -2.31 -43.67 25.52
CA ALA A 440 -2.44 -43.80 26.97
C ALA A 440 -2.35 -45.28 27.35
N THR A 441 -2.11 -45.58 28.63
CA THR A 441 -2.00 -46.98 29.10
C THR A 441 -3.33 -47.72 29.14
N ASN A 442 -4.45 -47.00 29.23
CA ASN A 442 -5.79 -47.54 29.43
C ASN A 442 -6.85 -47.01 28.44
N ALA A 443 -6.43 -46.35 27.36
CA ALA A 443 -7.33 -45.87 26.31
C ALA A 443 -6.76 -46.20 24.92
N ASP A 444 -7.65 -46.36 23.94
CA ASP A 444 -7.24 -46.63 22.55
C ASP A 444 -6.39 -45.46 22.00
N PRO A 445 -5.29 -45.75 21.29
CA PRO A 445 -4.44 -44.72 20.71
C PRO A 445 -5.17 -43.99 19.57
N ASN A 446 -4.78 -42.74 19.33
CA ASN A 446 -5.34 -41.93 18.26
C ASN A 446 -4.25 -41.20 17.48
N GLN A 447 -4.61 -40.71 16.29
CA GLN A 447 -3.67 -40.17 15.33
C GLN A 447 -4.30 -39.12 14.43
N VAL A 448 -3.53 -38.08 14.14
CA VAL A 448 -3.82 -37.15 13.06
C VAL A 448 -2.58 -36.90 12.20
N SER A 449 -2.79 -36.57 10.92
CA SER A 449 -1.72 -36.15 10.00
C SER A 449 -2.10 -34.85 9.32
N ARG A 450 -1.11 -33.99 9.12
CA ARG A 450 -1.27 -32.67 8.51
C ARG A 450 -0.13 -32.40 7.55
N ARG A 451 -0.48 -32.14 6.28
CA ARG A 451 0.48 -31.79 5.25
C ARG A 451 0.96 -30.35 5.41
N VAL A 452 2.27 -30.14 5.25
CA VAL A 452 2.89 -28.82 5.13
C VAL A 452 3.61 -28.72 3.80
N GLU A 453 3.19 -27.78 2.95
CA GLU A 453 3.88 -27.41 1.72
C GLU A 453 5.08 -26.52 2.06
N VAL A 454 6.28 -26.86 1.55
CA VAL A 454 7.48 -26.03 1.76
C VAL A 454 7.85 -25.39 0.44
N LEU A 455 7.85 -24.06 0.42
CA LEU A 455 8.25 -23.28 -0.75
C LEU A 455 9.75 -22.94 -0.70
N ALA A 456 10.41 -23.03 -1.85
CA ALA A 456 11.76 -22.51 -2.01
C ALA A 456 11.78 -20.99 -1.78
N PRO A 457 12.89 -20.41 -1.26
CA PRO A 457 12.96 -19.01 -0.89
C PRO A 457 12.75 -18.07 -2.09
N PRO A 458 12.38 -16.80 -1.83
CA PRO A 458 12.27 -15.80 -2.88
C PRO A 458 13.65 -15.47 -3.44
N ARG A 459 13.70 -15.09 -4.73
CA ARG A 459 14.95 -14.71 -5.39
C ARG A 459 14.73 -13.57 -6.36
N LEU A 460 15.16 -12.38 -5.96
CA LEU A 460 15.04 -11.20 -6.81
C LEU A 460 16.06 -11.20 -7.95
N LEU A 461 15.62 -10.69 -9.09
CA LEU A 461 16.41 -10.47 -10.28
C LEU A 461 16.10 -9.09 -10.85
N ALA A 462 16.99 -8.15 -10.58
CA ALA A 462 16.95 -6.83 -11.21
C ALA A 462 17.73 -6.87 -12.54
N ARG A 463 17.20 -6.22 -13.57
CA ARG A 463 17.87 -6.02 -14.86
C ARG A 463 17.50 -4.65 -15.41
N ILE A 464 18.48 -3.93 -15.96
CA ILE A 464 18.19 -2.75 -16.79
C ILE A 464 17.73 -3.30 -18.14
N SER A 465 16.42 -3.26 -18.38
CA SER A 465 15.80 -3.80 -19.60
C SER A 465 15.87 -2.81 -20.76
N HIS A 466 15.93 -1.52 -20.44
CA HIS A 466 16.08 -0.46 -21.44
C HIS A 466 16.88 0.72 -20.88
N LEU A 467 17.80 1.22 -21.69
CA LEU A 467 18.50 2.47 -21.46
C LEU A 467 18.79 3.05 -22.84
N GLU A 468 18.24 4.22 -23.14
CA GLU A 468 18.43 4.83 -24.46
C GLU A 468 19.88 5.30 -24.62
N ALA A 469 20.48 4.99 -25.77
CA ALA A 469 21.81 5.49 -26.10
C ALA A 469 21.71 6.97 -26.51
N LEU A 470 22.63 7.78 -26.02
CA LEU A 470 22.72 9.19 -26.36
C LEU A 470 23.60 9.40 -27.60
N GLU A 471 23.17 10.31 -28.46
CA GLU A 471 23.93 10.78 -29.60
C GLU A 471 23.76 12.28 -29.82
N VAL A 472 24.51 12.83 -30.76
CA VAL A 472 24.40 14.25 -31.14
C VAL A 472 23.53 14.38 -32.38
N ARG A 473 22.37 15.04 -32.26
CA ARG A 473 21.49 15.42 -33.39
C ARG A 473 21.27 16.93 -33.37
N ASP A 474 21.48 17.60 -34.50
CA ASP A 474 21.32 19.05 -34.64
C ASP A 474 22.02 19.86 -33.52
N GLU A 475 23.25 19.48 -33.19
CA GLU A 475 24.07 20.08 -32.13
C GLU A 475 23.46 19.95 -30.71
N LYS A 476 22.53 19.01 -30.48
CA LYS A 476 21.97 18.67 -29.16
C LYS A 476 22.19 17.21 -28.82
N ILE A 477 22.22 16.91 -27.51
CA ILE A 477 22.10 15.53 -27.03
C ILE A 477 20.68 15.03 -27.32
N TYR A 478 20.56 13.85 -27.92
CA TYR A 478 19.29 13.19 -28.20
C TYR A 478 19.38 11.68 -27.92
N PRO A 479 18.33 11.06 -27.34
CA PRO A 479 17.16 11.70 -26.74
C PRO A 479 17.52 12.46 -25.45
N TRP A 480 16.77 13.54 -25.14
CA TRP A 480 16.93 14.28 -23.89
C TRP A 480 15.58 14.82 -23.40
N PRO A 481 15.15 14.55 -22.15
CA PRO A 481 15.79 13.66 -21.16
C PRO A 481 15.76 12.17 -21.60
N VAL A 482 16.58 11.34 -20.96
CA VAL A 482 16.77 9.93 -21.33
C VAL A 482 15.93 9.00 -20.45
N ARG A 483 15.33 7.96 -21.05
CA ARG A 483 14.55 6.95 -20.33
C ARG A 483 15.42 5.78 -19.88
N LEU A 484 15.31 5.44 -18.60
CA LEU A 484 15.80 4.21 -18.00
C LEU A 484 14.60 3.32 -17.63
N THR A 485 14.62 2.05 -18.02
CA THR A 485 13.66 1.04 -17.56
C THR A 485 14.38 -0.12 -16.89
N VAL A 486 13.94 -0.44 -15.68
CA VAL A 486 14.43 -1.55 -14.85
C VAL A 486 13.32 -2.57 -14.76
N ARG A 487 13.61 -3.81 -15.14
CA ARG A 487 12.75 -4.96 -14.91
C ARG A 487 13.20 -5.68 -13.65
N VAL A 488 12.27 -5.94 -12.74
CA VAL A 488 12.49 -6.71 -11.51
C VAL A 488 11.57 -7.92 -11.50
N GLU A 489 12.13 -9.08 -11.20
CA GLU A 489 11.42 -10.36 -11.20
C GLU A 489 11.77 -11.16 -9.94
N ASN A 490 10.79 -11.82 -9.34
CA ASN A 490 11.04 -12.86 -8.36
C ASN A 490 11.12 -14.22 -9.08
N THR A 491 12.33 -14.76 -9.17
CA THR A 491 12.64 -16.07 -9.76
C THR A 491 12.67 -17.22 -8.73
N GLY A 492 12.30 -16.91 -7.48
CA GLY A 492 12.25 -17.88 -6.38
C GLY A 492 10.94 -18.68 -6.35
N GLY A 493 10.78 -19.48 -5.30
CA GLY A 493 9.61 -20.35 -5.11
C GLY A 493 8.48 -19.74 -4.30
N SER A 494 8.75 -18.70 -3.51
CA SER A 494 7.79 -18.02 -2.63
C SER A 494 7.72 -16.52 -2.92
N PRO A 495 6.66 -15.82 -2.49
CA PRO A 495 6.56 -14.36 -2.61
C PRO A 495 7.74 -13.66 -1.92
N ALA A 496 8.19 -12.54 -2.49
CA ALA A 496 9.20 -11.67 -1.89
C ALA A 496 8.50 -10.47 -1.25
N HIS A 497 8.51 -10.38 0.07
CA HIS A 497 7.74 -9.40 0.82
C HIS A 497 8.52 -8.09 1.01
N TRP A 498 7.78 -6.97 1.08
CA TRP A 498 8.36 -5.64 1.23
C TRP A 498 9.45 -5.32 0.18
N SER A 499 9.23 -5.80 -1.05
CA SER A 499 10.13 -5.59 -2.15
C SER A 499 10.24 -4.10 -2.51
N ARG A 500 11.44 -3.67 -2.84
CA ARG A 500 11.82 -2.30 -3.19
C ARG A 500 12.68 -2.31 -4.42
N VAL A 501 12.59 -1.24 -5.20
CA VAL A 501 13.49 -0.98 -6.32
C VAL A 501 14.14 0.37 -6.11
N GLN A 502 15.46 0.41 -6.15
CA GLN A 502 16.25 1.59 -5.87
C GLN A 502 17.20 1.91 -7.02
N LEU A 503 17.25 3.18 -7.36
CA LEU A 503 18.26 3.78 -8.22
C LEU A 503 19.43 4.20 -7.31
N ASP A 504 20.42 3.33 -7.19
CA ASP A 504 21.52 3.48 -6.23
C ASP A 504 22.46 4.64 -6.61
N THR A 505 22.70 4.82 -7.92
CA THR A 505 23.40 6.00 -8.44
C THR A 505 22.85 6.40 -9.80
N VAL A 506 22.73 7.72 -9.98
CA VAL A 506 22.39 8.38 -11.24
C VAL A 506 23.61 8.94 -11.96
N ALA A 507 24.83 8.76 -11.41
CA ALA A 507 26.10 9.11 -12.05
C ALA A 507 26.11 10.50 -12.74
N GLY A 508 25.80 11.55 -11.99
CA GLY A 508 25.81 12.95 -12.50
C GLY A 508 24.54 13.37 -13.25
N PHE A 509 23.59 12.47 -13.46
CA PHE A 509 22.25 12.81 -13.94
C PHE A 509 21.35 13.23 -12.79
N GLU A 510 20.23 13.87 -13.13
CA GLU A 510 19.14 14.20 -12.22
C GLU A 510 17.87 13.45 -12.58
N ILE A 511 17.02 13.12 -11.60
CA ILE A 511 15.72 12.49 -11.88
C ILE A 511 14.70 13.59 -12.21
N VAL A 512 14.15 13.54 -13.41
CA VAL A 512 13.14 14.49 -13.88
C VAL A 512 11.76 14.11 -13.32
N GLY A 513 11.05 15.09 -12.77
CA GLY A 513 9.67 14.91 -12.30
C GLY A 513 9.52 14.41 -10.86
N GLY A 514 10.61 14.29 -10.10
CA GLY A 514 10.59 13.99 -8.67
C GLY A 514 11.80 13.16 -8.22
N ALA A 515 12.30 13.41 -7.02
CA ALA A 515 13.54 12.83 -6.50
C ALA A 515 13.41 11.39 -5.97
N VAL A 516 12.38 10.64 -6.36
CA VAL A 516 12.11 9.30 -5.81
C VAL A 516 13.12 8.30 -6.40
N THR A 517 14.18 8.07 -5.64
CA THR A 517 15.23 7.09 -5.94
C THR A 517 14.83 5.68 -5.49
N GLU A 518 13.88 5.54 -4.57
CA GLU A 518 13.43 4.26 -4.04
C GLU A 518 11.90 4.12 -4.16
N LEU A 519 11.45 2.99 -4.69
CA LEU A 519 10.03 2.64 -4.83
C LEU A 519 9.74 1.39 -3.99
N LEU A 520 8.83 1.49 -3.02
CA LEU A 520 8.25 0.32 -2.36
C LEU A 520 7.18 -0.29 -3.27
N ILE A 521 7.42 -1.51 -3.74
CA ILE A 521 6.53 -2.21 -4.67
C ILE A 521 5.60 -3.20 -3.95
N GLY A 522 5.86 -3.46 -2.68
CA GLY A 522 5.08 -4.40 -1.86
C GLY A 522 5.52 -5.84 -2.08
N THR A 523 4.57 -6.76 -2.17
CA THR A 523 4.87 -8.19 -2.37
C THR A 523 5.08 -8.49 -3.86
N LEU A 524 6.21 -9.10 -4.21
CA LEU A 524 6.50 -9.56 -5.56
C LEU A 524 6.32 -11.08 -5.66
N GLU A 525 5.22 -11.48 -6.27
CA GLU A 525 4.88 -12.89 -6.51
C GLU A 525 5.91 -13.59 -7.44
N PRO A 526 6.14 -14.91 -7.26
CA PRO A 526 6.99 -15.68 -8.16
C PRO A 526 6.59 -15.55 -9.63
N ASN A 527 7.58 -15.39 -10.51
CA ASN A 527 7.45 -15.31 -11.96
C ASN A 527 6.51 -14.18 -12.46
N ARG A 528 6.33 -13.12 -11.68
CA ARG A 528 5.57 -11.92 -12.09
C ARG A 528 6.50 -10.71 -12.23
N PRO A 529 7.20 -10.54 -13.36
CA PRO A 529 8.08 -9.40 -13.56
C PRO A 529 7.33 -8.08 -13.59
N GLN A 530 7.93 -7.04 -13.01
CA GLN A 530 7.43 -5.66 -13.05
C GLN A 530 8.50 -4.72 -13.61
N ASP A 531 8.06 -3.72 -14.38
CA ASP A 531 8.94 -2.75 -15.03
C ASP A 531 8.76 -1.37 -14.39
N PHE A 532 9.88 -0.75 -14.03
CA PHE A 532 9.95 0.58 -13.41
C PHE A 532 10.72 1.51 -14.32
N SER A 533 10.25 2.74 -14.50
CA SER A 533 10.91 3.69 -15.39
C SER A 533 11.26 4.99 -14.68
N TRP A 534 12.48 5.45 -14.91
CA TRP A 534 12.95 6.79 -14.53
C TRP A 534 13.26 7.60 -15.78
N ILE A 535 13.07 8.90 -15.67
CA ILE A 535 13.50 9.87 -16.67
C ILE A 535 14.71 10.60 -16.10
N LEU A 536 15.86 10.47 -16.75
CA LEU A 536 17.12 11.05 -16.32
C LEU A 536 17.44 12.28 -17.17
N GLY A 537 17.76 13.39 -16.52
CA GLY A 537 18.07 14.68 -17.12
C GLY A 537 19.24 15.35 -16.42
N GLY A 538 19.19 16.68 -16.32
CA GLY A 538 20.25 17.50 -15.71
C GLY A 538 21.36 17.90 -16.69
N HIS A 539 22.59 17.98 -16.20
CA HIS A 539 23.77 18.36 -16.99
C HIS A 539 24.97 17.43 -16.68
N PRO A 540 24.88 16.13 -17.00
CA PRO A 540 25.98 15.21 -16.74
C PRO A 540 27.21 15.60 -17.57
N GLU A 541 28.40 15.40 -17.00
CA GLU A 541 29.66 15.62 -17.72
C GLU A 541 29.77 14.70 -18.95
N ALA A 542 30.52 15.09 -19.96
CA ALA A 542 30.80 14.21 -21.10
C ALA A 542 31.69 13.03 -20.67
N GLY A 543 31.33 11.81 -21.05
CA GLY A 543 32.06 10.61 -20.63
C GLY A 543 31.17 9.38 -20.46
N THR A 544 31.76 8.29 -20.00
CA THR A 544 31.03 7.07 -19.64
C THR A 544 30.56 7.19 -18.19
N HIS A 545 29.26 7.01 -17.98
CA HIS A 545 28.63 7.02 -16.66
C HIS A 545 28.01 5.66 -16.37
N THR A 546 28.14 5.18 -15.13
CA THR A 546 27.57 3.89 -14.71
C THR A 546 26.34 4.12 -13.85
N ILE A 547 25.19 3.71 -14.35
CA ILE A 547 23.94 3.67 -13.59
C ILE A 547 23.89 2.35 -12.84
N LEU A 548 23.61 2.39 -11.54
CA LEU A 548 23.43 1.23 -10.68
C LEU A 548 22.01 1.21 -10.14
N VAL A 549 21.38 0.05 -10.21
CA VAL A 549 20.05 -0.19 -9.66
C VAL A 549 20.08 -1.44 -8.80
N SER A 550 19.27 -1.44 -7.76
CA SER A 550 19.06 -2.59 -6.90
C SER A 550 17.58 -2.90 -6.72
N ALA A 551 17.29 -4.18 -6.52
CA ALA A 551 16.03 -4.65 -6.00
C ALA A 551 16.30 -5.41 -4.70
N SER A 552 15.55 -5.13 -3.65
CA SER A 552 15.69 -5.76 -2.34
C SER A 552 14.33 -6.15 -1.79
N ALA A 553 14.27 -7.16 -0.94
CA ALA A 553 13.10 -7.52 -0.14
C ALA A 553 13.56 -7.85 1.28
N GLU A 554 12.64 -7.91 2.24
CA GLU A 554 12.99 -8.24 3.62
C GLU A 554 13.44 -9.70 3.78
N ASP A 555 12.86 -10.58 2.98
CA ASP A 555 13.04 -12.03 3.02
C ASP A 555 13.85 -12.60 1.84
N ALA A 556 14.37 -11.73 0.96
CA ALA A 556 15.18 -12.13 -0.20
C ALA A 556 16.52 -11.38 -0.24
N PRO A 557 17.63 -12.03 -0.65
CA PRO A 557 18.88 -11.34 -0.92
C PRO A 557 18.69 -10.27 -2.01
N PRO A 558 19.36 -9.11 -1.89
CA PRO A 558 19.24 -8.05 -2.88
C PRO A 558 19.88 -8.47 -4.21
N SER A 559 19.28 -7.99 -5.30
CA SER A 559 19.75 -8.15 -6.66
C SER A 559 20.21 -6.80 -7.20
N ARG A 560 21.34 -6.75 -7.92
CA ARG A 560 21.87 -5.51 -8.48
C ARG A 560 22.08 -5.65 -9.97
N ALA A 561 21.84 -4.57 -10.69
CA ALA A 561 22.16 -4.45 -12.11
C ALA A 561 22.82 -3.09 -12.38
N SER A 562 23.70 -3.07 -13.39
CA SER A 562 24.37 -1.85 -13.82
C SER A 562 24.38 -1.76 -15.33
N ALA A 563 24.31 -0.53 -15.84
CA ALA A 563 24.48 -0.24 -17.26
C ALA A 563 25.35 1.01 -17.41
N SER A 564 26.08 1.09 -18.51
CA SER A 564 26.86 2.28 -18.84
C SER A 564 26.14 3.09 -19.90
N ILE A 565 26.07 4.40 -19.69
CA ILE A 565 25.59 5.38 -20.66
C ILE A 565 26.77 6.25 -21.09
N GLN A 566 26.96 6.38 -22.40
CA GLN A 566 27.97 7.27 -22.94
C GLN A 566 27.32 8.64 -23.19
N VAL A 567 27.73 9.66 -22.43
CA VAL A 567 27.34 11.05 -22.68
C VAL A 567 28.29 11.63 -23.74
N PRO A 568 27.79 12.03 -24.92
CA PRO A 568 28.61 12.60 -25.97
C PRO A 568 29.21 13.94 -25.53
N ASN A 569 30.45 14.20 -25.93
CA ASN A 569 31.04 15.51 -25.77
C ASN A 569 30.50 16.44 -26.87
N ILE A 570 29.71 17.44 -26.48
CA ILE A 570 29.29 18.50 -27.40
C ILE A 570 30.12 19.75 -27.16
N ARG A 571 30.71 20.28 -28.24
CA ARG A 571 31.62 21.42 -28.16
C ARG A 571 30.87 22.75 -28.34
N PRO A 572 31.27 23.80 -27.61
CA PRO A 572 30.80 25.16 -27.87
C PRO A 572 31.08 25.57 -29.32
N ARG A 573 30.06 26.10 -30.01
CA ARG A 573 30.16 26.49 -31.43
C ARG A 573 29.36 27.74 -31.73
N VAL A 574 29.91 28.58 -32.61
CA VAL A 574 29.21 29.69 -33.27
C VAL A 574 29.32 29.50 -34.78
N TRP A 575 28.22 29.69 -35.50
CA TRP A 575 28.19 29.43 -36.95
C TRP A 575 27.01 30.14 -37.62
N ALA A 576 27.11 30.36 -38.93
CA ALA A 576 26.03 30.88 -39.74
C ALA A 576 25.20 29.75 -40.34
N ARG A 577 23.86 29.82 -40.24
CA ARG A 577 22.92 28.83 -40.76
C ARG A 577 21.91 29.49 -41.71
N PRO A 578 21.95 29.23 -43.02
CA PRO A 578 20.97 29.78 -43.94
C PRO A 578 19.65 29.01 -43.85
N SER A 579 18.51 29.69 -44.00
CA SER A 579 17.19 29.04 -44.10
C SER A 579 17.03 28.25 -45.41
N LYS A 580 17.83 28.58 -46.42
CA LYS A 580 17.92 27.86 -47.71
C LYS A 580 19.36 27.85 -48.19
N SER A 581 19.87 26.70 -48.61
CA SER A 581 21.20 26.58 -49.23
C SER A 581 21.22 27.05 -50.69
N ARG A 582 20.05 27.11 -51.34
CA ARG A 582 19.88 27.58 -52.73
C ARG A 582 18.66 28.49 -52.85
N VAL A 583 18.81 29.60 -53.55
CA VAL A 583 17.78 30.62 -53.80
C VAL A 583 17.88 31.18 -55.22
N MET A 584 16.85 31.89 -55.69
CA MET A 584 16.86 32.60 -56.97
C MET A 584 17.05 34.11 -56.79
N PRO A 585 17.58 34.84 -57.78
CA PRO A 585 17.56 36.29 -57.77
C PRO A 585 16.14 36.83 -57.55
N GLY A 586 15.98 37.75 -56.60
CA GLY A 586 14.69 38.28 -56.15
C GLY A 586 14.12 37.60 -54.90
N ASP A 587 14.55 36.37 -54.58
CA ASP A 587 14.09 35.66 -53.39
C ASP A 587 14.54 36.35 -52.10
N ILE A 588 13.70 36.24 -51.08
CA ILE A 588 14.05 36.57 -49.69
C ILE A 588 14.39 35.28 -48.95
N PHE A 589 15.51 35.32 -48.23
CA PHE A 589 15.93 34.24 -47.34
C PHE A 589 16.56 34.84 -46.08
N SER A 590 16.90 33.99 -45.13
CA SER A 590 17.53 34.39 -43.88
C SER A 590 18.79 33.60 -43.59
N VAL A 591 19.68 34.20 -42.81
CA VAL A 591 20.85 33.57 -42.21
C VAL A 591 20.79 33.80 -40.72
N ASP A 592 20.70 32.72 -39.96
CA ASP A 592 20.77 32.75 -38.50
C ASP A 592 22.24 32.70 -38.07
N VAL A 593 22.65 33.56 -37.14
CA VAL A 593 23.89 33.34 -36.39
C VAL A 593 23.54 32.48 -35.19
N MET A 594 23.97 31.22 -35.24
CA MET A 594 23.71 30.22 -34.22
C MET A 594 24.81 30.24 -33.16
N ILE A 595 24.40 30.19 -31.89
CA ILE A 595 25.29 29.93 -30.75
C ILE A 595 24.77 28.67 -30.07
N THR A 596 25.62 27.64 -29.99
CA THR A 596 25.22 26.32 -29.50
C THR A 596 26.24 25.77 -28.51
N ASN A 597 25.74 25.22 -27.41
CA ASN A 597 26.52 24.47 -26.40
C ASN A 597 27.61 25.30 -25.72
N VAL A 598 27.36 26.60 -25.54
CA VAL A 598 28.27 27.49 -24.80
C VAL A 598 27.81 27.52 -23.33
N PRO A 599 28.56 26.89 -22.39
CA PRO A 599 28.21 26.90 -20.98
C PRO A 599 28.36 28.32 -20.39
N ASP A 600 27.51 28.65 -19.43
CA ASP A 600 27.50 29.91 -18.67
C ASP A 600 27.43 31.20 -19.51
N LEU A 601 26.96 31.13 -20.77
CA LEU A 601 26.94 32.28 -21.67
C LEU A 601 26.08 33.42 -21.10
N LYS A 602 26.68 34.55 -20.76
CA LYS A 602 25.97 35.76 -20.30
C LYS A 602 25.69 36.74 -21.42
N SER A 603 26.63 36.95 -22.33
CA SER A 603 26.44 37.85 -23.46
C SER A 603 27.24 37.43 -24.69
N ALA A 604 26.73 37.82 -25.86
CA ALA A 604 27.38 37.60 -27.14
C ALA A 604 27.37 38.90 -27.95
N ARG A 605 28.52 39.26 -28.51
CA ARG A 605 28.68 40.34 -29.48
C ARG A 605 29.40 39.80 -30.71
N PHE A 606 28.97 40.18 -31.91
CA PHE A 606 29.64 39.78 -33.14
C PHE A 606 29.31 40.72 -34.30
N ASP A 607 30.07 40.58 -35.39
CA ASP A 607 29.76 41.14 -36.69
C ASP A 607 29.33 40.03 -37.65
N LEU A 608 28.39 40.33 -38.55
CA LEU A 608 28.11 39.48 -39.70
C LEU A 608 28.61 40.15 -40.97
N ARG A 609 29.55 39.50 -41.67
CA ARG A 609 30.01 39.90 -43.00
C ARG A 609 29.30 39.08 -44.07
N TYR A 610 28.90 39.74 -45.16
CA TYR A 610 28.20 39.15 -46.30
C TYR A 610 28.60 39.81 -47.63
N ASP A 611 28.36 39.12 -48.76
CA ASP A 611 28.66 39.63 -50.10
C ASP A 611 27.58 40.60 -50.63
N ASP A 612 27.73 41.90 -50.37
CA ASP A 612 26.81 42.98 -50.78
C ASP A 612 26.63 43.16 -52.30
N GLY A 613 27.60 42.65 -53.09
CA GLY A 613 27.49 42.54 -54.54
C GLY A 613 26.48 41.48 -55.01
N LEU A 614 26.16 40.50 -54.15
CA LEU A 614 25.28 39.37 -54.47
C LEU A 614 23.94 39.43 -53.74
N VAL A 615 23.89 40.03 -52.56
CA VAL A 615 22.68 40.12 -51.72
C VAL A 615 22.51 41.51 -51.11
N ASP A 616 21.26 41.94 -50.89
CA ASP A 616 20.92 43.14 -50.14
C ASP A 616 20.40 42.74 -48.75
N LEU A 617 20.92 43.35 -47.69
CA LEU A 617 20.38 43.19 -46.33
C LEU A 617 19.04 43.92 -46.25
N ALA A 618 18.00 43.20 -45.83
CA ALA A 618 16.65 43.73 -45.69
C ALA A 618 16.31 44.10 -44.24
N MET A 619 16.64 43.23 -43.29
CA MET A 619 16.31 43.40 -41.87
C MET A 619 17.19 42.50 -41.00
N VAL A 620 17.44 42.90 -39.76
CA VAL A 620 17.98 42.03 -38.71
C VAL A 620 16.93 41.89 -37.62
N SER A 621 16.69 40.67 -37.14
CA SER A 621 15.80 40.42 -36.01
C SER A 621 16.53 39.72 -34.87
N ARG A 622 15.98 39.92 -33.67
CA ARG A 622 16.38 39.20 -32.47
C ARG A 622 16.21 37.70 -32.70
N GLY A 623 17.26 36.93 -32.43
CA GLY A 623 17.19 35.49 -32.49
C GLY A 623 16.52 34.88 -31.25
N ALA A 624 16.11 33.61 -31.37
CA ALA A 624 15.37 32.91 -30.33
C ALA A 624 16.15 32.76 -29.01
N LEU A 625 17.48 32.79 -29.05
CA LEU A 625 18.31 32.72 -27.85
C LEU A 625 18.01 33.86 -26.88
N PHE A 626 17.65 35.04 -27.38
CA PHE A 626 17.35 36.23 -26.57
C PHE A 626 15.85 36.51 -26.46
N ALA A 627 14.99 35.56 -26.87
CA ALA A 627 13.54 35.66 -26.83
C ALA A 627 12.96 34.31 -26.38
N ALA A 628 12.88 34.10 -25.07
CA ALA A 628 12.40 32.85 -24.46
C ALA A 628 11.24 33.13 -23.50
N GLU A 629 10.24 32.24 -23.47
CA GLU A 629 9.10 32.26 -22.52
C GLU A 629 8.30 33.59 -22.47
N GLY A 630 8.25 34.32 -23.59
CA GLY A 630 7.56 35.61 -23.67
C GLY A 630 8.36 36.80 -23.13
N VAL A 631 9.59 36.59 -22.66
CA VAL A 631 10.51 37.63 -22.20
C VAL A 631 11.48 38.00 -23.31
N LEU A 632 11.61 39.30 -23.57
CA LEU A 632 12.57 39.84 -24.53
C LEU A 632 13.82 40.31 -23.78
N MET A 633 14.93 39.61 -23.99
CA MET A 633 16.19 39.92 -23.35
C MET A 633 16.86 41.15 -23.98
N PRO A 634 17.79 41.83 -23.27
CA PRO A 634 18.57 42.94 -23.82
C PRO A 634 19.25 42.53 -25.12
N TRP A 635 19.00 43.30 -26.18
CA TRP A 635 19.45 42.97 -27.53
C TRP A 635 19.56 44.23 -28.40
N ASN A 636 20.55 44.26 -29.29
CA ASN A 636 20.81 45.32 -30.26
C ASN A 636 21.18 44.71 -31.62
N GLU A 637 20.57 45.21 -32.69
CA GLU A 637 20.77 44.72 -34.06
C GLU A 637 22.17 45.00 -34.63
N GLY A 638 22.88 45.97 -34.07
CA GLY A 638 24.16 46.46 -34.56
C GLY A 638 24.02 47.64 -35.51
N ASP A 639 25.13 48.01 -36.15
CA ASP A 639 25.20 49.06 -37.15
C ASP A 639 25.15 48.45 -38.56
N LEU A 640 24.10 48.79 -39.31
CA LEU A 640 23.82 48.30 -40.66
C LEU A 640 24.33 49.23 -41.77
N GLN A 641 24.75 50.47 -41.46
CA GLN A 641 24.92 51.53 -42.47
C GLN A 641 26.37 51.94 -42.69
N SER A 642 27.23 51.84 -41.67
CA SER A 642 28.57 52.42 -41.73
C SER A 642 29.55 51.66 -42.65
N VAL A 643 29.32 50.37 -42.91
CA VAL A 643 30.23 49.54 -43.72
C VAL A 643 29.41 48.63 -44.65
N PRO A 644 29.45 48.84 -45.97
CA PRO A 644 28.82 47.93 -46.93
C PRO A 644 29.29 46.47 -46.76
N GLY A 645 28.37 45.52 -46.84
CA GLY A 645 28.67 44.09 -46.69
C GLY A 645 28.94 43.65 -45.24
N ARG A 646 28.63 44.47 -44.23
CA ARG A 646 28.83 44.14 -42.83
C ARG A 646 27.74 44.72 -41.93
N VAL A 647 27.22 43.91 -41.00
CA VAL A 647 26.51 44.39 -39.82
C VAL A 647 27.46 44.31 -38.64
N SER A 648 27.74 45.45 -37.99
CA SER A 648 28.77 45.54 -36.95
C SER A 648 28.16 45.62 -35.56
N GLY A 649 28.66 44.82 -34.62
CA GLY A 649 28.34 44.93 -33.21
C GLY A 649 26.93 44.50 -32.82
N THR A 650 26.32 43.55 -33.54
CA THR A 650 25.10 42.87 -33.08
C THR A 650 25.39 42.25 -31.71
N TRP A 651 24.50 42.48 -30.73
CA TRP A 651 24.74 42.11 -29.34
C TRP A 651 23.47 41.65 -28.63
N GLY A 652 23.61 40.70 -27.70
CA GLY A 652 22.55 40.34 -26.76
C GLY A 652 23.11 39.78 -25.45
N ALA A 653 22.30 39.82 -24.39
CA ALA A 653 22.63 39.27 -23.08
C ALA A 653 21.49 38.44 -22.50
N LEU A 654 21.82 37.33 -21.84
CA LEU A 654 20.89 36.45 -21.14
C LEU A 654 20.70 36.92 -19.69
N GLU A 655 19.49 36.78 -19.13
CA GLU A 655 19.25 37.09 -17.71
C GLU A 655 19.75 35.97 -16.78
N SER A 656 19.35 34.72 -17.05
CA SER A 656 19.85 33.50 -16.39
C SER A 656 20.52 32.59 -17.43
N PRO A 657 21.80 32.22 -17.28
CA PRO A 657 22.47 31.40 -18.27
C PRO A 657 22.56 29.92 -17.87
N ASP A 658 21.97 29.09 -18.72
CA ASP A 658 22.27 27.66 -18.82
C ASP A 658 23.14 27.38 -20.06
N HIS A 659 23.18 26.14 -20.54
CA HIS A 659 23.77 25.76 -21.83
C HIS A 659 23.05 26.48 -22.99
N ALA A 660 23.61 27.60 -23.45
CA ALA A 660 23.00 28.42 -24.49
C ALA A 660 22.89 27.67 -25.82
N TRP A 661 21.66 27.59 -26.35
CA TRP A 661 21.37 27.02 -27.66
C TRP A 661 20.29 27.82 -28.37
N GLY A 662 20.61 28.40 -29.53
CA GLY A 662 19.63 29.11 -30.36
C GLY A 662 20.27 30.08 -31.35
N SER A 663 19.42 30.75 -32.14
CA SER A 663 19.87 31.87 -32.95
C SER A 663 20.09 33.09 -32.06
N ALA A 664 21.25 33.74 -32.16
CA ALA A 664 21.55 35.01 -31.51
C ALA A 664 20.93 36.19 -32.28
N ALA A 665 20.91 36.10 -33.61
CA ALA A 665 20.21 37.01 -34.50
C ALA A 665 19.85 36.29 -35.80
N THR A 666 18.81 36.78 -36.47
CA THR A 666 18.39 36.32 -37.81
C THR A 666 18.49 37.49 -38.78
N PHE A 667 19.29 37.33 -39.83
CA PHE A 667 19.55 38.35 -40.84
C PHE A 667 18.78 38.00 -42.11
N TYR A 668 17.92 38.89 -42.59
CA TYR A 668 17.11 38.69 -43.79
C TYR A 668 17.76 39.37 -44.98
N PHE A 669 17.89 38.64 -46.08
CA PHE A 669 18.53 39.09 -47.30
C PHE A 669 17.61 38.92 -48.50
N LYS A 670 17.75 39.83 -49.47
CA LYS A 670 17.19 39.69 -50.80
C LYS A 670 18.31 39.35 -51.79
N ALA A 671 18.17 38.26 -52.53
CA ALA A 671 19.14 37.86 -53.54
C ALA A 671 19.12 38.82 -54.75
N LYS A 672 20.29 39.34 -55.16
CA LYS A 672 20.40 40.31 -56.27
C LYS A 672 20.89 39.66 -57.55
N LYS A 673 21.97 38.89 -57.46
CA LYS A 673 22.72 38.39 -58.60
C LYS A 673 23.15 36.96 -58.37
N MET A 674 23.21 36.19 -59.45
CA MET A 674 23.70 34.82 -59.42
C MET A 674 25.16 34.78 -58.95
N GLY A 675 25.47 33.79 -58.12
CA GLY A 675 26.76 33.61 -57.48
C GLY A 675 26.63 32.84 -56.17
N ASP A 676 27.76 32.53 -55.57
CA ASP A 676 27.83 31.89 -54.25
C ASP A 676 28.08 32.99 -53.20
N ALA A 677 27.04 33.36 -52.46
CA ALA A 677 27.14 34.41 -51.44
C ALA A 677 27.66 33.82 -50.12
N LEU A 678 28.80 34.31 -49.65
CA LEU A 678 29.45 33.91 -48.40
C LEU A 678 28.97 34.78 -47.24
N PHE A 679 28.70 34.13 -46.10
CA PHE A 679 28.36 34.76 -44.83
C PHE A 679 29.32 34.28 -43.76
N SER A 680 29.92 35.22 -43.02
CA SER A 680 30.93 34.92 -42.00
C SER A 680 30.73 35.74 -40.74
N VAL A 681 30.87 35.09 -39.59
CA VAL A 681 30.79 35.74 -38.28
C VAL A 681 32.19 36.19 -37.88
N GLU A 682 32.37 37.49 -37.65
CA GLU A 682 33.64 38.12 -37.30
C GLU A 682 33.53 38.84 -35.95
N ASN A 683 34.66 39.25 -35.37
CA ASN A 683 34.72 40.05 -34.13
C ASN A 683 33.87 39.48 -32.96
N LEU A 684 33.81 38.15 -32.86
CA LEU A 684 33.02 37.45 -31.85
C LEU A 684 33.61 37.65 -30.46
N VAL A 685 32.76 38.11 -29.54
CA VAL A 685 33.05 38.22 -28.10
C VAL A 685 31.92 37.54 -27.33
N LEU A 686 32.27 36.50 -26.58
CA LEU A 686 31.36 35.80 -25.68
C LEU A 686 31.83 36.03 -24.24
N THR A 687 30.91 36.32 -23.32
CA THR A 687 31.23 36.50 -21.89
C THR A 687 30.40 35.56 -21.03
N ASN A 688 30.96 35.06 -19.93
CA ASN A 688 30.22 34.26 -18.95
C ASN A 688 29.57 35.12 -17.85
N VAL A 689 28.88 34.49 -16.89
CA VAL A 689 28.25 35.16 -15.72
C VAL A 689 29.19 36.04 -14.91
N SER A 690 30.46 35.65 -14.81
CA SER A 690 31.49 36.39 -14.07
C SER A 690 32.04 37.60 -14.85
N GLY A 691 31.61 37.79 -16.10
CA GLY A 691 32.15 38.79 -17.01
C GLY A 691 33.45 38.38 -17.71
N SER A 692 33.90 37.14 -17.53
CA SER A 692 35.10 36.61 -18.17
C SER A 692 34.83 36.22 -19.62
N LEU A 693 35.84 36.38 -20.49
CA LEU A 693 35.76 35.98 -21.90
C LEU A 693 35.68 34.46 -22.04
N ILE A 694 34.77 33.97 -22.89
CA ILE A 694 34.65 32.56 -23.25
C ILE A 694 35.41 32.34 -24.56
N SER A 695 36.43 31.49 -24.54
CA SER A 695 37.17 31.10 -25.75
C SER A 695 36.50 29.92 -26.44
N LEU A 696 36.27 30.02 -27.74
CA LEU A 696 35.87 28.88 -28.56
C LEU A 696 37.10 28.10 -29.01
N GLY A 697 36.97 26.77 -29.12
CA GLY A 697 38.02 25.90 -29.66
C GLY A 697 38.17 25.98 -31.19
N SER A 698 37.32 26.76 -31.87
CA SER A 698 37.34 26.94 -33.33
C SER A 698 36.75 28.30 -33.72
N VAL A 699 37.24 28.85 -34.84
CA VAL A 699 36.67 30.06 -35.45
C VAL A 699 35.23 29.78 -35.92
N PRO A 700 34.32 30.77 -35.86
CA PRO A 700 32.96 30.58 -36.35
C PRO A 700 32.91 30.10 -37.80
N ALA A 701 32.13 29.04 -38.05
CA ALA A 701 32.03 28.47 -39.39
C ALA A 701 31.19 29.37 -40.30
N PRO A 702 31.70 29.78 -41.49
CA PRO A 702 30.91 30.53 -42.45
C PRO A 702 29.88 29.63 -43.14
N CYS A 703 28.91 30.23 -43.82
CA CYS A 703 28.01 29.51 -44.71
C CYS A 703 27.94 30.16 -46.09
N THR A 704 27.58 29.37 -47.10
CA THR A 704 27.41 29.85 -48.47
C THR A 704 25.97 29.57 -48.93
N VAL A 705 25.36 30.55 -49.58
CA VAL A 705 24.05 30.40 -50.24
C VAL A 705 24.25 30.53 -51.74
N GLN A 706 23.85 29.49 -52.48
CA GLN A 706 23.94 29.48 -53.93
C GLN A 706 22.76 30.24 -54.53
N ILE A 707 23.04 31.31 -55.27
CA ILE A 707 22.02 32.06 -56.00
C ILE A 707 22.05 31.58 -57.45
N THR A 708 21.10 30.73 -57.83
CA THR A 708 21.07 30.09 -59.16
C THR A 708 19.74 30.32 -59.88
N ARG A 709 19.71 30.04 -61.18
CA ARG A 709 18.43 29.78 -61.89
C ARG A 709 17.99 28.34 -61.54
N GLN A 710 16.71 28.04 -61.74
CA GLN A 710 16.08 26.73 -61.43
C GLN A 710 17.01 25.54 -61.57
#